data_AF-A0A1B9IDR4-F1
#
_entry.id   AF-A0A1B9IDR4-F1
#
_cell.length_a   1.000
_cell.length_b   1.000
_cell.length_c   1.000
_cell.angle_alpha   90.00
_cell.angle_beta   90.00
_cell.angle_gamma   90.00
#
_symmetry.space_group_name_H-M   'P 1'
#
loop_
_entity.id
_entity.type
_entity.pdbx_description
1 polymer ?
#
loop_
_entity_poly.entity_id
_entity_poly.type
_entity_poly.pdbx_seq_one_letter_code
_entity_poly.pdbx_strand_id
1 'polypeptide(L)'
;MSSRDSVNLESLSIHLLNGLGPSAFNLNPPPSCPIILDISIGLIENSIKLTSKEDSMNGLGVNYSLISKEIYKLISSPLKKFKEPFELIKIISKIILNLNLNDLNKIEIKLKLPKALLHCDLIIYQSIFLKQKQENENENIDEQKERKCEINNLKTECIIGLHPHERLEKQRIELDIKIIKINWNEWNHKDFADEVYNFVNQSSYGTIESLIHDLGSHLFKLPILKENNDSEISITIRKPSAIPFAVPSITIQRSKADYPSSSASGSRNIKGKKQVFVAVGSNIGDRVGNINRAIKQLEANGCQLGQTSRLYESEPMYVEDQDRFINGVIELYTTLQPLELLRLLKRTEKSVGRTKTFTNGPRVIDLDLIFYGEEQVMIGERGDEPDEDGVGWLECPHRSLGEREFVLRPLADIAPDLIHPSTRQTINQLLSRLPKTTPPPLQPIIPFSGSSRPLRLPKPAIPYVMAIFNATPDSFSDGDPARTDVDYAIKAVEKLFEGDDEDNLPDILDIGGMSTRPNSEPCSEEEEIKRVIPLIQAIRKSSNGKLKAIPISIDTYRPNVAKLAVEAGASCVNDVKGGSEPGMMEIMAKLNVPVILMHSRGDSKTMNSNELTDYSKYGGVIEGVKKELENIIEIALFKKGLKKWNIILDPGLGFSKKQNDNLKLIKNLSKLINNNSNLNDYPWLIGASRKGFIGKIINQNIALNRSFGDSALNSFAVNTGLVNILRVHQIRETKDTIKMSVAIRDA
;
A
#
# COMPACT_ATOMS: atom_id res chain seq x y z
N MET A 1 20.51 -31.05 -21.74
CA MET A 1 20.90 -30.69 -23.12
C MET A 1 19.67 -30.88 -24.00
N SER A 2 19.13 -29.83 -24.63
CA SER A 2 18.04 -29.99 -25.59
C SER A 2 18.53 -30.80 -26.78
N SER A 3 17.87 -31.92 -27.13
CA SER A 3 18.16 -32.54 -28.43
C SER A 3 17.89 -31.51 -29.53
N ARG A 4 18.85 -31.33 -30.44
CA ARG A 4 18.66 -30.48 -31.63
C ARG A 4 17.76 -31.17 -32.65
N ASP A 5 17.78 -32.50 -32.66
CA ASP A 5 17.05 -33.33 -33.59
C ASP A 5 15.82 -33.97 -32.91
N SER A 6 14.69 -34.04 -33.63
CA SER A 6 13.46 -34.65 -33.14
C SER A 6 12.62 -35.25 -34.27
N VAL A 7 11.87 -36.31 -33.94
CA VAL A 7 10.86 -36.93 -34.80
C VAL A 7 9.48 -36.61 -34.22
N ASN A 8 8.59 -36.04 -35.02
CA ASN A 8 7.26 -35.61 -34.58
C ASN A 8 6.19 -36.45 -35.28
N LEU A 9 5.32 -37.08 -34.49
CA LEU A 9 4.07 -37.67 -34.95
C LEU A 9 2.96 -36.74 -34.50
N GLU A 10 2.32 -36.04 -35.44
CA GLU A 10 1.28 -35.06 -35.13
C GLU A 10 -0.10 -35.59 -35.53
N SER A 11 -1.12 -35.19 -34.75
CA SER A 11 -2.52 -35.43 -35.08
C SER A 11 -2.94 -36.91 -35.20
N LEU A 12 -2.35 -37.80 -34.40
CA LEU A 12 -2.77 -39.19 -34.33
C LEU A 12 -4.14 -39.29 -33.65
N SER A 13 -5.20 -39.44 -34.44
CA SER A 13 -6.59 -39.50 -33.97
C SER A 13 -6.99 -40.91 -33.56
N ILE A 14 -7.48 -41.07 -32.33
CA ILE A 14 -7.86 -42.37 -31.75
C ILE A 14 -9.22 -42.27 -31.08
N HIS A 15 -10.07 -43.27 -31.27
CA HIS A 15 -11.38 -43.34 -30.61
C HIS A 15 -11.32 -44.21 -29.36
N LEU A 16 -11.67 -43.63 -28.21
CA LEU A 16 -11.81 -44.37 -26.97
C LEU A 16 -13.27 -44.82 -26.75
N LEU A 17 -13.46 -46.03 -26.23
CA LEU A 17 -14.78 -46.58 -25.87
C LEU A 17 -15.47 -45.78 -24.75
N ASN A 18 -14.69 -45.26 -23.79
CA ASN A 18 -15.13 -44.32 -22.76
C ASN A 18 -14.30 -43.04 -22.90
N GLY A 19 -14.86 -41.91 -22.49
CA GLY A 19 -14.11 -40.65 -22.42
C GLY A 19 -12.99 -40.70 -21.38
N LEU A 20 -12.20 -39.62 -21.32
CA LEU A 20 -11.03 -39.52 -20.46
C LEU A 20 -11.15 -38.29 -19.56
N GLY A 21 -10.94 -38.46 -18.26
CA GLY A 21 -11.13 -37.41 -17.27
C GLY A 21 -12.61 -37.10 -16.98
N PRO A 22 -12.88 -35.98 -16.27
CA PRO A 22 -14.24 -35.55 -15.93
C PRO A 22 -15.07 -35.24 -17.18
N SER A 23 -16.33 -35.70 -17.18
CA SER A 23 -17.29 -35.45 -18.27
C SER A 23 -17.88 -34.05 -18.18
N ALA A 24 -17.99 -33.33 -19.30
CA ALA A 24 -18.74 -32.07 -19.40
C ALA A 24 -20.15 -32.13 -18.78
N PHE A 25 -20.79 -33.30 -18.84
CA PHE A 25 -22.15 -33.55 -18.34
C PHE A 25 -22.18 -34.32 -17.01
N ASN A 26 -21.04 -34.45 -16.30
CA ASN A 26 -20.90 -35.23 -15.07
C ASN A 26 -21.31 -36.72 -15.21
N LEU A 27 -21.22 -37.27 -16.43
CA LEU A 27 -21.47 -38.70 -16.68
C LEU A 27 -20.29 -39.57 -16.20
N ASN A 28 -20.60 -40.73 -15.62
CA ASN A 28 -19.61 -41.72 -15.20
C ASN A 28 -20.05 -43.14 -15.67
N PRO A 29 -19.33 -43.77 -16.63
CA PRO A 29 -18.13 -43.26 -17.29
C PRO A 29 -18.45 -42.09 -18.23
N PRO A 30 -17.47 -41.20 -18.51
CA PRO A 30 -17.61 -40.17 -19.53
C PRO A 30 -17.91 -40.79 -20.91
N PRO A 31 -18.67 -40.07 -21.77
CA PRO A 31 -19.04 -40.57 -23.09
C PRO A 31 -17.82 -40.77 -23.99
N SER A 32 -17.92 -41.65 -24.99
CA SER A 32 -16.84 -41.85 -25.96
C SER A 32 -16.47 -40.54 -26.65
N CYS A 33 -15.17 -40.29 -26.79
CA CYS A 33 -14.64 -39.07 -27.37
C CYS A 33 -13.38 -39.39 -28.20
N PRO A 34 -13.21 -38.81 -29.40
CA PRO A 34 -11.93 -38.88 -30.09
C PRO A 34 -10.87 -38.16 -29.27
N ILE A 35 -9.69 -38.76 -29.17
CA ILE A 35 -8.49 -38.13 -28.64
C ILE A 35 -7.51 -37.91 -29.79
N ILE A 36 -6.72 -36.85 -29.70
CA ILE A 36 -5.67 -36.55 -30.67
C ILE A 36 -4.33 -36.56 -29.93
N LEU A 37 -3.36 -37.31 -30.44
CA LEU A 37 -2.03 -37.41 -29.87
C LEU A 37 -1.01 -36.73 -30.77
N ASP A 38 -0.22 -35.82 -30.19
CA ASP A 38 1.06 -35.41 -30.77
C ASP A 38 2.19 -35.98 -29.92
N ILE A 39 3.18 -36.58 -30.56
CA ILE A 39 4.34 -37.21 -29.91
C ILE A 39 5.59 -36.63 -30.55
N SER A 40 6.44 -35.99 -29.75
CA SER A 40 7.76 -35.51 -30.17
C SER A 40 8.85 -36.35 -29.49
N ILE A 41 9.70 -36.96 -30.29
CA ILE A 41 10.77 -37.87 -29.87
C ILE A 41 12.09 -37.16 -30.12
N GLY A 42 12.73 -36.67 -29.08
CA GLY A 42 14.05 -36.06 -29.17
C GLY A 42 15.15 -37.10 -29.21
N LEU A 43 16.04 -36.98 -30.20
CA LEU A 43 17.12 -37.93 -30.45
C LEU A 43 18.41 -37.57 -29.71
N ILE A 44 19.31 -38.52 -29.51
CA ILE A 44 20.68 -38.25 -29.09
C ILE A 44 21.46 -37.54 -30.20
N GLU A 45 22.49 -36.80 -29.82
CA GLU A 45 23.30 -36.00 -30.75
C GLU A 45 24.00 -36.91 -31.79
N ASN A 46 23.93 -36.52 -33.07
CA ASN A 46 24.46 -37.24 -34.24
C ASN A 46 23.67 -38.49 -34.71
N SER A 47 22.53 -38.86 -34.12
CA SER A 47 21.72 -40.01 -34.60
C SER A 47 21.30 -39.87 -36.07
N ILE A 48 20.79 -38.70 -36.48
CA ILE A 48 20.43 -38.42 -37.89
C ILE A 48 21.66 -38.47 -38.81
N LYS A 49 22.80 -37.94 -38.34
CA LYS A 49 24.05 -37.93 -39.10
C LYS A 49 24.57 -39.35 -39.34
N LEU A 50 24.44 -40.24 -38.35
CA LEU A 50 24.88 -41.63 -38.44
C LEU A 50 23.97 -42.45 -39.35
N THR A 51 22.65 -42.31 -39.22
CA THR A 51 21.68 -42.98 -40.12
C THR A 51 21.78 -42.52 -41.56
N SER A 52 22.02 -41.23 -41.81
CA SER A 52 22.14 -40.68 -43.16
C SER A 52 23.32 -41.23 -43.97
N LYS A 53 24.39 -41.70 -43.31
CA LYS A 53 25.58 -42.22 -44.00
C LYS A 53 25.38 -43.58 -44.64
N GLU A 54 24.50 -44.41 -44.08
CA GLU A 54 24.32 -45.79 -44.49
C GLU A 54 22.93 -46.06 -45.09
N ASP A 55 22.02 -45.07 -45.07
CA ASP A 55 20.60 -45.19 -45.43
C ASP A 55 19.98 -46.51 -44.90
N SER A 56 20.30 -46.80 -43.63
CA SER A 56 20.08 -48.11 -43.02
C SER A 56 19.16 -48.00 -41.82
N MET A 57 18.16 -48.87 -41.77
CA MET A 57 17.26 -49.08 -40.64
C MET A 57 17.87 -49.98 -39.54
N ASN A 58 19.16 -50.35 -39.64
CA ASN A 58 19.84 -51.28 -38.72
C ASN A 58 20.14 -50.63 -37.35
N GLY A 59 19.10 -50.31 -36.58
CA GLY A 59 19.20 -50.01 -35.15
C GLY A 59 19.36 -48.53 -34.76
N LEU A 60 19.43 -47.60 -35.73
CA LEU A 60 19.62 -46.15 -35.48
C LEU A 60 18.44 -45.26 -35.95
N GLY A 61 17.31 -45.84 -36.39
CA GLY A 61 16.15 -45.11 -36.92
C GLY A 61 14.86 -45.29 -36.10
N VAL A 62 14.06 -44.22 -35.95
CA VAL A 62 12.74 -44.29 -35.29
C VAL A 62 11.68 -44.81 -36.25
N ASN A 63 11.19 -46.03 -36.03
CA ASN A 63 10.06 -46.58 -36.80
C ASN A 63 8.73 -46.00 -36.31
N TYR A 64 8.36 -44.83 -36.81
CA TYR A 64 7.10 -44.15 -36.48
C TYR A 64 5.85 -45.00 -36.81
N SER A 65 5.92 -45.90 -37.81
CA SER A 65 4.82 -46.80 -38.13
C SER A 65 4.57 -47.83 -37.02
N LEU A 66 5.64 -48.37 -36.42
CA LEU A 66 5.54 -49.33 -35.31
C LEU A 66 4.96 -48.68 -34.06
N ILE A 67 5.39 -47.44 -33.76
CA ILE A 67 4.86 -46.64 -32.64
C ILE A 67 3.35 -46.48 -32.76
N SER A 68 2.86 -46.04 -33.92
CA SER A 68 1.42 -45.87 -34.15
C SER A 68 0.65 -47.19 -33.98
N LYS A 69 1.16 -48.30 -34.53
CA LYS A 69 0.52 -49.63 -34.47
C LYS A 69 0.40 -50.15 -33.04
N GLU A 70 1.45 -50.04 -32.23
CA GLU A 70 1.43 -50.52 -30.85
C GLU A 70 0.52 -49.65 -29.96
N ILE A 71 0.48 -48.33 -30.20
CA ILE A 71 -0.48 -47.43 -29.55
C ILE A 71 -1.93 -47.82 -29.90
N TYR A 72 -2.23 -48.03 -31.18
CA TYR A 72 -3.57 -48.48 -31.61
C TYR A 72 -3.94 -49.83 -31.01
N LYS A 73 -3.02 -50.79 -31.00
CA LYS A 73 -3.25 -52.14 -30.44
C LYS A 73 -3.60 -52.08 -28.95
N LEU A 74 -2.93 -51.22 -28.19
CA LEU A 74 -3.23 -51.01 -26.78
C LEU A 74 -4.62 -50.39 -26.58
N ILE A 75 -4.90 -49.31 -27.30
CA ILE A 75 -6.09 -48.49 -27.07
C ILE A 75 -7.36 -49.18 -27.58
N SER A 76 -7.27 -49.93 -28.68
CA SER A 76 -8.39 -50.71 -29.23
C SER A 76 -8.71 -51.97 -28.41
N SER A 77 -7.98 -52.26 -27.32
CA SER A 77 -8.27 -53.41 -26.47
C SER A 77 -9.51 -53.15 -25.59
N PRO A 78 -10.61 -53.90 -25.76
CA PRO A 78 -11.86 -53.68 -25.00
C PRO A 78 -11.71 -53.99 -23.49
N LEU A 79 -10.62 -54.64 -23.08
CA LEU A 79 -10.31 -54.97 -21.68
C LEU A 79 -9.63 -53.82 -20.92
N LYS A 80 -9.09 -52.81 -21.61
CA LYS A 80 -8.38 -51.68 -20.98
C LYS A 80 -9.28 -50.46 -20.94
N LYS A 81 -9.50 -49.93 -19.74
CA LYS A 81 -10.21 -48.66 -19.51
C LYS A 81 -9.21 -47.65 -18.95
N PHE A 82 -9.18 -46.46 -19.53
CA PHE A 82 -8.35 -45.35 -19.06
C PHE A 82 -9.27 -44.35 -18.37
N LYS A 83 -8.90 -43.92 -17.16
CA LYS A 83 -9.67 -42.90 -16.42
C LYS A 83 -8.99 -41.55 -16.50
N GLU A 84 -7.69 -41.50 -16.21
CA GLU A 84 -6.96 -40.22 -16.09
C GLU A 84 -6.11 -39.90 -17.32
N PRO A 85 -6.12 -38.65 -17.83
CA PRO A 85 -5.30 -38.24 -18.98
C PRO A 85 -3.80 -38.49 -18.82
N PHE A 86 -3.23 -38.15 -17.67
CA PHE A 86 -1.81 -38.38 -17.41
C PHE A 86 -1.44 -39.86 -17.29
N GLU A 87 -2.39 -40.72 -16.88
CA GLU A 87 -2.19 -42.16 -16.86
C GLU A 87 -2.01 -42.70 -18.28
N LEU A 88 -2.87 -42.28 -19.21
CA LEU A 88 -2.77 -42.66 -20.62
C LEU A 88 -1.44 -42.17 -21.24
N ILE A 89 -1.05 -40.91 -20.97
CA ILE A 89 0.24 -40.37 -21.43
C ILE A 89 1.41 -41.21 -20.92
N LYS A 90 1.38 -41.61 -19.64
CA LYS A 90 2.43 -42.44 -19.03
C LYS A 90 2.48 -43.86 -19.61
N ILE A 91 1.34 -44.42 -20.00
CA ILE A 91 1.30 -45.74 -20.65
C ILE A 91 1.85 -45.66 -22.08
N ILE A 92 1.51 -44.61 -22.83
CA ILE A 92 2.03 -44.38 -24.19
C ILE A 92 3.55 -44.18 -24.15
N SER A 93 4.07 -43.41 -23.19
CA SER A 93 5.53 -43.25 -23.06
C SER A 93 6.24 -44.57 -22.81
N LYS A 94 5.69 -45.44 -21.94
CA LYS A 94 6.22 -46.81 -21.72
C LYS A 94 6.22 -47.67 -23.00
N ILE A 95 5.20 -47.57 -23.84
CA ILE A 95 5.19 -48.28 -25.13
C ILE A 95 6.36 -47.82 -25.98
N ILE A 96 6.52 -46.51 -26.16
CA ILE A 96 7.58 -45.95 -27.01
C ILE A 96 8.96 -46.41 -26.53
N LEU A 97 9.16 -46.53 -25.21
CA LEU A 97 10.40 -47.02 -24.62
C LEU A 97 10.65 -48.51 -24.88
N ASN A 98 9.63 -49.35 -24.74
CA ASN A 98 9.75 -50.79 -24.95
C ASN A 98 10.06 -51.19 -26.40
N LEU A 99 10.03 -50.23 -27.35
CA LEU A 99 10.40 -50.46 -28.74
C LEU A 99 11.92 -50.46 -28.99
N ASN A 100 12.74 -50.50 -27.93
CA ASN A 100 14.21 -50.53 -27.98
C ASN A 100 14.81 -49.45 -28.90
N LEU A 101 14.31 -48.21 -28.75
CA LEU A 101 14.89 -47.05 -29.43
C LEU A 101 16.22 -46.67 -28.73
N ASN A 102 17.34 -47.12 -29.30
CA ASN A 102 18.68 -46.88 -28.75
C ASN A 102 19.07 -45.39 -28.72
N ASP A 103 18.52 -44.60 -29.65
CA ASP A 103 18.90 -43.19 -29.88
C ASP A 103 17.97 -42.17 -29.19
N LEU A 104 17.17 -42.61 -28.22
CA LEU A 104 16.19 -41.77 -27.55
C LEU A 104 16.80 -40.92 -26.43
N ASN A 105 16.58 -39.60 -26.46
CA ASN A 105 16.94 -38.68 -25.39
C ASN A 105 15.72 -38.21 -24.57
N LYS A 106 14.65 -37.77 -25.26
CA LYS A 106 13.43 -37.26 -24.62
C LYS A 106 12.15 -37.67 -25.37
N ILE A 107 11.03 -37.77 -24.68
CA ILE A 107 9.70 -37.92 -25.26
C ILE A 107 8.80 -36.82 -24.70
N GLU A 108 8.19 -36.03 -25.57
CA GLU A 108 7.12 -35.10 -25.23
C GLU A 108 5.82 -35.62 -25.84
N ILE A 109 4.78 -35.76 -25.02
CA ILE A 109 3.47 -36.24 -25.47
C ILE A 109 2.44 -35.17 -25.16
N LYS A 110 1.65 -34.77 -26.16
CA LYS A 110 0.48 -33.90 -26.03
C LYS A 110 -0.77 -34.70 -26.35
N LEU A 111 -1.63 -34.86 -25.35
CA LEU A 111 -2.94 -35.49 -25.47
C LEU A 111 -4.01 -34.40 -25.53
N LYS A 112 -4.64 -34.28 -26.69
CA LYS A 112 -5.68 -33.32 -27.02
C LYS A 112 -7.05 -33.97 -26.89
N LEU A 113 -7.91 -33.38 -26.07
CA LEU A 113 -9.29 -33.79 -25.82
C LEU A 113 -10.24 -32.74 -26.44
N PRO A 114 -10.63 -32.88 -27.72
CA PRO A 114 -11.56 -31.96 -28.38
C PRO A 114 -12.95 -32.04 -27.74
N LYS A 115 -13.61 -30.88 -27.57
CA LYS A 115 -14.96 -30.79 -26.98
C LYS A 115 -15.12 -31.52 -25.64
N ALA A 116 -14.06 -31.56 -24.83
CA ALA A 116 -14.11 -32.14 -23.49
C ALA A 116 -15.02 -31.35 -22.53
N LEU A 117 -15.28 -30.07 -22.82
CA LEU A 117 -16.19 -29.18 -22.07
C LEU A 117 -17.16 -28.48 -23.02
N LEU A 118 -18.29 -28.02 -22.48
CA LEU A 118 -19.38 -27.38 -23.25
C LEU A 118 -18.94 -26.12 -24.00
N HIS A 119 -18.15 -25.29 -23.34
CA HIS A 119 -17.77 -23.96 -23.83
C HIS A 119 -16.31 -23.88 -24.28
N CYS A 120 -15.61 -25.01 -24.39
CA CYS A 120 -14.19 -25.07 -24.71
C CYS A 120 -13.98 -25.86 -25.99
N ASP A 121 -13.08 -25.40 -26.86
CA ASP A 121 -12.78 -26.13 -28.09
C ASP A 121 -11.90 -27.36 -27.81
N LEU A 122 -10.90 -27.20 -26.94
CA LEU A 122 -9.87 -28.20 -26.75
C LEU A 122 -9.22 -28.14 -25.36
N ILE A 123 -9.00 -29.30 -24.75
CA ILE A 123 -8.10 -29.44 -23.60
C ILE A 123 -6.85 -30.18 -24.01
N ILE A 124 -5.67 -29.71 -23.58
CA ILE A 124 -4.39 -30.34 -23.87
C ILE A 124 -3.71 -30.75 -22.57
N TYR A 125 -3.40 -32.03 -22.44
CA TYR A 125 -2.55 -32.56 -21.39
C TYR A 125 -1.18 -32.86 -21.96
N GLN A 126 -0.11 -32.53 -21.23
CA GLN A 126 1.24 -32.80 -21.70
C GLN A 126 2.19 -33.18 -20.57
N SER A 127 3.07 -34.13 -20.88
CA SER A 127 4.21 -34.52 -20.05
C SER A 127 5.47 -34.66 -20.90
N ILE A 128 6.62 -34.44 -20.27
CA ILE A 128 7.96 -34.64 -20.84
C ILE A 128 8.67 -35.75 -20.05
N PHE A 129 9.28 -36.69 -20.76
CA PHE A 129 9.99 -37.85 -20.23
C PHE A 129 11.45 -37.83 -20.73
N LEU A 130 12.43 -38.07 -19.84
CA LEU A 130 13.86 -38.14 -20.21
C LEU A 130 14.42 -39.55 -20.00
N LYS A 131 15.25 -40.04 -20.94
CA LYS A 131 15.96 -41.31 -20.78
C LYS A 131 17.20 -41.12 -19.88
N GLN A 132 17.31 -41.88 -18.78
CA GLN A 132 18.53 -41.92 -17.94
C GLN A 132 19.44 -43.09 -18.33
N LYS A 133 20.76 -42.94 -18.18
CA LYS A 133 21.74 -44.04 -18.26
C LYS A 133 21.99 -44.59 -16.85
N GLN A 134 21.71 -45.88 -16.60
CA GLN A 134 22.20 -46.59 -15.41
C GLN A 134 22.98 -47.85 -15.83
N GLU A 135 24.01 -48.20 -15.06
CA GLU A 135 24.97 -49.29 -15.32
C GLU A 135 24.42 -50.71 -15.00
N ASN A 136 23.14 -50.87 -14.65
CA ASN A 136 22.53 -52.18 -14.39
C ASN A 136 21.22 -52.35 -15.19
N GLU A 137 21.00 -53.55 -15.72
CA GLU A 137 20.11 -53.97 -16.83
C GLU A 137 18.58 -53.70 -16.73
N ASN A 138 18.12 -52.69 -15.98
CA ASN A 138 16.73 -52.23 -16.04
C ASN A 138 16.68 -50.73 -16.39
N GLU A 139 16.44 -50.44 -17.68
CA GLU A 139 16.17 -49.07 -18.15
C GLU A 139 14.91 -48.52 -17.45
N ASN A 140 15.06 -47.49 -16.61
CA ASN A 140 13.94 -46.76 -16.04
C ASN A 140 14.00 -45.29 -16.46
N ILE A 141 12.83 -44.72 -16.78
CA ILE A 141 12.65 -43.29 -17.02
C ILE A 141 12.09 -42.65 -15.76
N ASP A 142 12.73 -41.56 -15.34
CA ASP A 142 12.13 -40.64 -14.39
C ASP A 142 11.26 -39.64 -15.17
N GLU A 143 9.98 -39.57 -14.83
CA GLU A 143 9.10 -38.54 -15.38
C GLU A 143 9.64 -37.19 -14.93
N GLN A 144 10.17 -36.37 -15.85
CA GLN A 144 10.48 -34.99 -15.49
C GLN A 144 9.15 -34.36 -15.07
N LYS A 145 9.11 -33.84 -13.84
CA LYS A 145 7.92 -33.30 -13.15
C LYS A 145 7.32 -32.04 -13.81
N GLU A 146 7.41 -31.89 -15.13
CA GLU A 146 6.79 -30.80 -15.88
C GLU A 146 5.55 -31.32 -16.61
N ARG A 147 4.55 -31.69 -15.79
CA ARG A 147 3.18 -31.88 -16.24
C ARG A 147 2.52 -30.52 -16.46
N LYS A 148 1.63 -30.48 -17.43
CA LYS A 148 1.06 -29.27 -18.02
C LYS A 148 -0.36 -29.57 -18.49
N CYS A 149 -1.29 -28.65 -18.23
CA CYS A 149 -2.64 -28.70 -18.76
C CYS A 149 -3.00 -27.34 -19.37
N GLU A 150 -3.61 -27.35 -20.55
CA GLU A 150 -4.06 -26.17 -21.29
C GLU A 150 -5.55 -26.30 -21.62
N ILE A 151 -6.33 -25.27 -21.31
CA ILE A 151 -7.74 -25.12 -21.68
C ILE A 151 -7.76 -24.08 -22.79
N ASN A 152 -8.12 -24.48 -24.00
CA ASN A 152 -8.03 -23.64 -25.18
C ASN A 152 -9.41 -23.22 -25.69
N ASN A 153 -9.54 -21.92 -25.88
CA ASN A 153 -10.71 -21.24 -26.41
C ASN A 153 -11.98 -21.47 -25.60
N LEU A 154 -11.89 -21.31 -24.27
CA LEU A 154 -13.05 -21.25 -23.39
C LEU A 154 -13.87 -19.98 -23.71
N LYS A 155 -15.06 -20.17 -24.27
CA LYS A 155 -15.99 -19.12 -24.71
C LYS A 155 -16.94 -18.75 -23.58
N THR A 156 -16.95 -17.48 -23.22
CA THR A 156 -17.84 -16.92 -22.21
C THR A 156 -18.25 -15.51 -22.63
N GLU A 157 -19.04 -14.83 -21.80
CA GLU A 157 -19.50 -13.48 -22.05
C GLU A 157 -19.41 -12.66 -20.77
N CYS A 158 -19.00 -11.40 -20.84
CA CYS A 158 -18.97 -10.52 -19.67
C CYS A 158 -19.21 -9.07 -20.08
N ILE A 159 -19.56 -8.21 -19.12
CA ILE A 159 -19.67 -6.78 -19.42
C ILE A 159 -18.26 -6.21 -19.55
N ILE A 160 -17.84 -5.85 -20.76
CA ILE A 160 -16.47 -5.38 -20.99
C ILE A 160 -16.30 -4.37 -22.11
N GLY A 161 -15.75 -3.21 -21.80
CA GLY A 161 -15.40 -2.22 -22.82
C GLY A 161 -14.94 -0.88 -22.27
N LEU A 162 -14.18 -0.17 -23.10
CA LEU A 162 -13.59 1.13 -22.77
C LEU A 162 -14.67 2.22 -22.76
N HIS A 163 -15.61 2.15 -23.71
CA HIS A 163 -16.67 3.12 -23.85
C HIS A 163 -17.94 2.72 -23.06
N PRO A 164 -18.73 3.69 -22.55
CA PRO A 164 -19.93 3.40 -21.76
C PRO A 164 -20.96 2.50 -22.48
N HIS A 165 -21.16 2.67 -23.79
CA HIS A 165 -22.12 1.88 -24.57
C HIS A 165 -21.71 0.40 -24.69
N GLU A 166 -20.41 0.10 -24.67
CA GLU A 166 -19.89 -1.27 -24.63
C GLU A 166 -20.20 -1.99 -23.32
N ARG A 167 -20.63 -1.27 -22.28
CA ARG A 167 -20.90 -1.82 -20.94
C ARG A 167 -22.41 -1.98 -20.65
N LEU A 168 -23.26 -1.84 -21.66
CA LEU A 168 -24.71 -2.03 -21.53
C LEU A 168 -25.10 -3.51 -21.64
N GLU A 169 -24.35 -4.29 -22.43
CA GLU A 169 -24.63 -5.69 -22.70
C GLU A 169 -23.36 -6.54 -22.52
N LYS A 170 -23.56 -7.83 -22.25
CA LYS A 170 -22.44 -8.77 -22.19
C LYS A 170 -21.86 -8.97 -23.59
N GLN A 171 -20.54 -9.04 -23.65
CA GLN A 171 -19.79 -9.25 -24.88
C GLN A 171 -19.04 -10.57 -24.80
N ARG A 172 -18.96 -11.26 -25.94
CA ARG A 172 -18.23 -12.51 -26.08
C ARG A 172 -16.74 -12.32 -25.82
N ILE A 173 -16.20 -13.22 -25.00
CA ILE A 173 -14.80 -13.34 -24.62
C ILE A 173 -14.35 -14.78 -24.81
N GLU A 174 -13.09 -14.95 -25.21
CA GLU A 174 -12.44 -16.23 -25.43
C GLU A 174 -11.17 -16.31 -24.60
N LEU A 175 -10.97 -17.42 -23.87
CA LEU A 175 -9.83 -17.59 -22.97
C LEU A 175 -8.99 -18.82 -23.34
N ASP A 176 -7.66 -18.66 -23.32
CA ASP A 176 -6.74 -19.80 -23.17
C ASP A 176 -6.10 -19.75 -21.79
N ILE A 177 -6.04 -20.88 -21.10
CA ILE A 177 -5.42 -20.98 -19.78
C ILE A 177 -4.46 -22.15 -19.75
N LYS A 178 -3.20 -21.88 -19.45
CA LYS A 178 -2.13 -22.88 -19.28
C LYS A 178 -1.69 -22.91 -17.82
N ILE A 179 -1.59 -24.10 -17.26
CA ILE A 179 -1.25 -24.32 -15.85
C ILE A 179 -0.13 -25.34 -15.75
N ILE A 180 0.88 -25.02 -14.95
CA ILE A 180 2.02 -25.89 -14.66
C ILE A 180 2.35 -25.88 -13.16
N LYS A 181 3.08 -26.90 -12.70
CA LYS A 181 3.59 -26.99 -11.31
C LYS A 181 2.49 -26.96 -10.23
N ILE A 182 1.47 -27.81 -10.38
CA ILE A 182 0.39 -28.01 -9.38
C ILE A 182 0.38 -29.44 -8.83
N ASN A 183 -0.42 -29.68 -7.79
CA ASN A 183 -0.72 -31.04 -7.35
C ASN A 183 -1.74 -31.70 -8.30
N TRP A 184 -1.24 -32.52 -9.23
CA TRP A 184 -2.07 -33.15 -10.26
C TRP A 184 -3.02 -34.24 -9.75
N ASN A 185 -2.89 -34.69 -8.50
CA ASN A 185 -3.78 -35.70 -7.93
C ASN A 185 -5.18 -35.13 -7.60
N GLU A 186 -5.26 -33.82 -7.38
CA GLU A 186 -6.51 -33.10 -7.09
C GLU A 186 -7.04 -32.34 -8.32
N TRP A 187 -6.37 -32.48 -9.47
CA TRP A 187 -6.68 -31.72 -10.68
C TRP A 187 -7.95 -32.21 -11.36
N ASN A 188 -8.94 -31.31 -11.45
CA ASN A 188 -10.15 -31.50 -12.24
C ASN A 188 -10.27 -30.33 -13.25
N HIS A 189 -10.02 -30.62 -14.53
CA HIS A 189 -10.06 -29.59 -15.58
C HIS A 189 -11.46 -28.99 -15.77
N LYS A 190 -12.52 -29.74 -15.46
CA LYS A 190 -13.91 -29.28 -15.60
C LYS A 190 -14.24 -28.28 -14.50
N ASP A 191 -14.03 -28.66 -13.23
CA ASP A 191 -14.35 -27.78 -12.09
C ASP A 191 -13.56 -26.47 -12.18
N PHE A 192 -12.30 -26.56 -12.61
CA PHE A 192 -11.48 -25.37 -12.87
C PHE A 192 -12.04 -24.51 -14.02
N ALA A 193 -12.45 -25.11 -15.14
CA ALA A 193 -13.03 -24.38 -16.26
C ALA A 193 -14.39 -23.76 -15.92
N ASP A 194 -15.22 -24.45 -15.13
CA ASP A 194 -16.50 -23.95 -14.64
C ASP A 194 -16.29 -22.74 -13.72
N GLU A 195 -15.29 -22.78 -12.84
CA GLU A 195 -14.91 -21.66 -11.97
C GLU A 195 -14.47 -20.43 -12.78
N VAL A 196 -13.59 -20.63 -13.77
CA VAL A 196 -13.18 -19.57 -14.71
C VAL A 196 -14.39 -19.01 -15.44
N TYR A 197 -15.23 -19.88 -16.00
CA TYR A 197 -16.41 -19.49 -16.76
C TYR A 197 -17.34 -18.63 -15.90
N ASN A 198 -17.65 -19.08 -14.68
CA ASN A 198 -18.52 -18.38 -13.74
C ASN A 198 -17.95 -17.03 -13.31
N PHE A 199 -16.67 -16.98 -12.95
CA PHE A 199 -15.99 -15.73 -12.56
C PHE A 199 -16.10 -14.71 -13.69
N VAL A 200 -15.71 -15.09 -14.91
CA VAL A 200 -15.73 -14.16 -16.05
C VAL A 200 -17.17 -13.79 -16.39
N ASN A 201 -18.11 -14.75 -16.37
CA ASN A 201 -19.50 -14.50 -16.74
C ASN A 201 -20.23 -13.52 -15.80
N GLN A 202 -19.83 -13.47 -14.53
CA GLN A 202 -20.37 -12.57 -13.52
C GLN A 202 -19.59 -11.24 -13.43
N SER A 203 -18.52 -11.11 -14.20
CA SER A 203 -17.62 -9.96 -14.14
C SER A 203 -18.06 -8.78 -15.00
N SER A 204 -17.64 -7.58 -14.58
CA SER A 204 -17.82 -6.34 -15.33
C SER A 204 -16.54 -5.50 -15.26
N TYR A 205 -15.87 -5.30 -16.39
CA TYR A 205 -14.58 -4.61 -16.48
C TYR A 205 -14.53 -3.53 -17.56
N GLY A 206 -13.67 -2.53 -17.39
CA GLY A 206 -13.41 -1.53 -18.44
C GLY A 206 -12.40 -2.01 -19.49
N THR A 207 -11.46 -2.88 -19.10
CA THR A 207 -10.33 -3.31 -19.92
C THR A 207 -10.11 -4.82 -19.80
N ILE A 208 -9.48 -5.43 -20.79
CA ILE A 208 -9.12 -6.87 -20.74
C ILE A 208 -8.00 -7.08 -19.71
N GLU A 209 -7.13 -6.08 -19.54
CA GLU A 209 -6.02 -6.03 -18.59
C GLU A 209 -6.50 -6.14 -17.13
N SER A 210 -7.58 -5.44 -16.78
CA SER A 210 -8.18 -5.54 -15.45
C SER A 210 -8.82 -6.91 -15.23
N LEU A 211 -9.60 -7.39 -16.21
CA LEU A 211 -10.23 -8.71 -16.14
C LEU A 211 -9.18 -9.82 -15.96
N ILE A 212 -8.10 -9.79 -16.74
CA ILE A 212 -7.08 -10.84 -16.72
C ILE A 212 -6.26 -10.81 -15.43
N HIS A 213 -6.00 -9.63 -14.87
CA HIS A 213 -5.34 -9.46 -13.58
C HIS A 213 -6.19 -10.03 -12.43
N ASP A 214 -7.46 -9.64 -12.35
CA ASP A 214 -8.35 -10.06 -11.27
C ASP A 214 -8.71 -11.55 -11.37
N LEU A 215 -8.89 -12.07 -12.59
CA LEU A 215 -9.02 -13.51 -12.82
C LEU A 215 -7.76 -14.24 -12.32
N GLY A 216 -6.56 -13.75 -12.64
CA GLY A 216 -5.33 -14.35 -12.13
C GLY A 216 -5.25 -14.34 -10.60
N SER A 217 -5.57 -13.22 -9.96
CA SER A 217 -5.63 -13.12 -8.49
C SER A 217 -6.65 -14.09 -7.88
N HIS A 218 -7.82 -14.23 -8.51
CA HIS A 218 -8.86 -15.16 -8.10
C HIS A 218 -8.40 -16.62 -8.18
N LEU A 219 -7.80 -17.02 -9.29
CA LEU A 219 -7.33 -18.40 -9.50
C LEU A 219 -6.27 -18.81 -8.46
N PHE A 220 -5.35 -17.92 -8.08
CA PHE A 220 -4.35 -18.22 -7.04
C PHE A 220 -4.93 -18.33 -5.61
N LYS A 221 -6.21 -17.98 -5.40
CA LYS A 221 -6.92 -18.22 -4.13
C LYS A 221 -7.55 -19.62 -4.06
N LEU A 222 -7.70 -20.32 -5.20
CA LEU A 222 -8.27 -21.66 -5.25
C LEU A 222 -7.39 -22.67 -4.51
N PRO A 223 -7.95 -23.66 -3.79
CA PRO A 223 -7.18 -24.62 -2.99
C PRO A 223 -6.01 -25.27 -3.74
N ILE A 224 -6.23 -25.65 -5.01
CA ILE A 224 -5.27 -26.33 -5.87
C ILE A 224 -4.02 -25.51 -6.23
N LEU A 225 -4.12 -24.18 -6.12
CA LEU A 225 -3.05 -23.21 -6.39
C LEU A 225 -2.56 -22.50 -5.13
N LYS A 226 -3.38 -22.49 -4.07
CA LYS A 226 -3.12 -21.79 -2.82
C LYS A 226 -1.95 -22.40 -2.05
N GLU A 227 -1.84 -23.73 -2.04
CA GLU A 227 -0.86 -24.45 -1.22
C GLU A 227 0.53 -24.54 -1.85
N ASN A 228 0.65 -24.39 -3.17
CA ASN A 228 1.91 -24.55 -3.88
C ASN A 228 2.46 -23.21 -4.37
N ASN A 229 3.57 -22.76 -3.78
CA ASN A 229 4.17 -21.45 -4.11
C ASN A 229 4.84 -21.41 -5.50
N ASP A 230 5.15 -22.56 -6.10
CA ASP A 230 5.84 -22.65 -7.40
C ASP A 230 4.88 -22.74 -8.59
N SER A 231 3.56 -22.69 -8.35
CA SER A 231 2.57 -22.78 -9.42
C SER A 231 2.63 -21.56 -10.35
N GLU A 232 2.54 -21.83 -11.65
CA GLU A 232 2.51 -20.80 -12.69
C GLU A 232 1.28 -20.97 -13.57
N ILE A 233 0.64 -19.84 -13.87
CA ILE A 233 -0.52 -19.77 -14.76
C ILE A 233 -0.21 -18.77 -15.87
N SER A 234 -0.49 -19.16 -17.10
CA SER A 234 -0.57 -18.25 -18.24
C SER A 234 -2.02 -18.15 -18.69
N ILE A 235 -2.55 -16.92 -18.73
CA ILE A 235 -3.92 -16.62 -19.12
C ILE A 235 -3.83 -15.76 -20.37
N THR A 236 -4.60 -16.11 -21.40
CA THR A 236 -4.81 -15.28 -22.59
C THR A 236 -6.29 -14.98 -22.71
N ILE A 237 -6.66 -13.71 -22.83
CA ILE A 237 -8.04 -13.29 -23.07
C ILE A 237 -8.13 -12.59 -24.42
N ARG A 238 -9.10 -13.01 -25.24
CA ARG A 238 -9.44 -12.47 -26.55
C ARG A 238 -10.83 -11.86 -26.52
N LYS A 239 -10.98 -10.69 -27.17
CA LYS A 239 -12.29 -10.04 -27.39
C LYS A 239 -12.57 -9.94 -28.89
N PRO A 240 -13.21 -10.96 -29.49
CA PRO A 240 -13.45 -11.00 -30.94
C PRO A 240 -14.21 -9.81 -31.50
N SER A 241 -15.09 -9.21 -30.68
CA SER A 241 -15.96 -8.11 -31.05
C SER A 241 -15.32 -6.73 -30.93
N ALA A 242 -14.07 -6.63 -30.47
CA ALA A 242 -13.44 -5.34 -30.15
C ALA A 242 -13.05 -4.52 -31.39
N ILE A 243 -12.56 -5.18 -32.45
CA ILE A 243 -12.06 -4.52 -33.65
C ILE A 243 -12.63 -5.26 -34.87
N PRO A 244 -13.26 -4.55 -35.83
CA PRO A 244 -13.66 -5.17 -37.09
C PRO A 244 -12.45 -5.83 -37.77
N PHE A 245 -12.57 -7.11 -38.14
CA PHE A 245 -11.54 -7.89 -38.82
C PHE A 245 -10.26 -8.20 -38.02
N ALA A 246 -10.22 -7.91 -36.72
CA ALA A 246 -9.09 -8.28 -35.85
C ALA A 246 -9.55 -8.70 -34.46
N VAL A 247 -8.89 -9.72 -33.88
CA VAL A 247 -9.19 -10.20 -32.52
C VAL A 247 -8.04 -9.80 -31.61
N PRO A 248 -8.14 -8.70 -30.84
CA PRO A 248 -7.12 -8.38 -29.85
C PRO A 248 -7.05 -9.47 -28.79
N SER A 249 -5.82 -9.77 -28.36
CA SER A 249 -5.54 -10.73 -27.30
C SER A 249 -4.53 -10.16 -26.33
N ILE A 250 -4.71 -10.43 -25.05
CA ILE A 250 -3.77 -10.08 -23.99
C ILE A 250 -3.39 -11.36 -23.27
N THR A 251 -2.08 -11.59 -23.11
CA THR A 251 -1.53 -12.73 -22.38
C THR A 251 -0.74 -12.24 -21.18
N ILE A 252 -0.99 -12.84 -20.02
CA ILE A 252 -0.15 -12.68 -18.83
C ILE A 252 0.39 -14.03 -18.39
N GLN A 253 1.60 -14.05 -17.85
CA GLN A 253 2.15 -15.17 -17.09
C GLN A 253 2.37 -14.70 -15.66
N ARG A 254 1.85 -15.46 -14.70
CA ARG A 254 1.84 -15.08 -13.28
C ARG A 254 2.16 -16.28 -12.39
N SER A 255 2.77 -15.96 -11.27
CA SER A 255 3.03 -16.81 -10.13
C SER A 255 2.35 -16.22 -8.89
N LYS A 256 2.36 -16.96 -7.79
CA LYS A 256 1.82 -16.47 -6.52
C LYS A 256 2.54 -15.20 -6.01
N ALA A 257 3.82 -15.01 -6.34
CA ALA A 257 4.59 -13.83 -5.95
C ALA A 257 4.10 -12.53 -6.60
N ASP A 258 3.42 -12.62 -7.75
CA ASP A 258 2.86 -11.47 -8.46
C ASP A 258 1.58 -10.92 -7.82
N TYR A 259 0.99 -11.66 -6.88
CA TYR A 259 -0.19 -11.28 -6.11
C TYR A 259 0.15 -11.26 -4.62
N PRO A 260 1.02 -10.34 -4.16
CA PRO A 260 1.30 -10.21 -2.74
C PRO A 260 -0.02 -9.97 -2.02
N SER A 261 -0.21 -10.66 -0.89
CA SER A 261 -1.39 -10.50 -0.03
C SER A 261 -1.52 -9.02 0.32
N SER A 262 -2.38 -8.30 -0.42
CA SER A 262 -2.84 -6.98 -0.02
C SER A 262 -3.40 -7.19 1.38
N SER A 263 -2.76 -6.58 2.38
CA SER A 263 -3.35 -6.44 3.70
C SER A 263 -4.79 -6.08 3.48
N ALA A 264 -5.69 -7.00 3.83
CA ALA A 264 -7.12 -6.83 3.64
C ALA A 264 -7.44 -5.39 4.07
N SER A 265 -7.91 -4.57 3.13
CA SER A 265 -8.62 -3.35 3.47
C SER A 265 -9.79 -3.85 4.32
N GLY A 266 -9.56 -3.83 5.63
CA GLY A 266 -10.48 -4.38 6.59
C GLY A 266 -11.71 -3.50 6.53
N SER A 267 -12.68 -3.89 5.70
CA SER A 267 -14.06 -3.55 5.93
C SER A 267 -14.35 -4.06 7.34
N ARG A 268 -14.20 -3.17 8.33
CA ARG A 268 -14.66 -3.44 9.67
C ARG A 268 -16.16 -3.42 9.54
N ASN A 269 -16.74 -4.60 9.31
CA ASN A 269 -18.15 -4.81 9.51
C ASN A 269 -18.43 -4.68 11.02
N ILE A 270 -18.52 -3.44 11.49
CA ILE A 270 -19.07 -3.11 12.80
C ILE A 270 -20.55 -3.48 12.70
N LYS A 271 -20.91 -4.63 13.31
CA LYS A 271 -22.27 -5.20 13.27
C LYS A 271 -23.34 -4.09 13.39
N GLY A 272 -24.15 -3.93 12.33
CA GLY A 272 -25.27 -3.00 12.29
C GLY A 272 -24.96 -1.55 11.89
N LYS A 273 -23.69 -1.16 11.68
CA LYS A 273 -23.32 0.17 11.18
C LYS A 273 -22.81 0.11 9.74
N LYS A 274 -23.24 1.05 8.90
CA LYS A 274 -22.74 1.25 7.54
C LYS A 274 -21.47 2.11 7.58
N GLN A 275 -20.48 1.75 6.77
CA GLN A 275 -19.26 2.53 6.54
C GLN A 275 -19.57 3.64 5.53
N VAL A 276 -19.17 4.87 5.81
CA VAL A 276 -19.38 6.02 4.94
C VAL A 276 -18.11 6.87 4.89
N PHE A 277 -17.91 7.57 3.77
CA PHE A 277 -16.78 8.49 3.58
C PHE A 277 -17.32 9.90 3.37
N VAL A 278 -16.81 10.85 4.15
CA VAL A 278 -17.23 12.26 4.12
C VAL A 278 -16.02 13.13 3.82
N ALA A 279 -16.08 13.95 2.77
CA ALA A 279 -15.09 14.98 2.54
C ALA A 279 -15.35 16.16 3.47
N VAL A 280 -14.27 16.70 4.04
CA VAL A 280 -14.29 17.85 4.94
C VAL A 280 -13.47 18.97 4.34
N GLY A 281 -14.05 20.17 4.27
CA GLY A 281 -13.41 21.36 3.70
C GLY A 281 -13.58 22.58 4.60
N SER A 282 -12.56 23.43 4.76
CA SER A 282 -12.67 24.69 5.49
C SER A 282 -11.70 25.73 4.94
N ASN A 283 -12.16 26.97 4.73
CA ASN A 283 -11.30 28.10 4.33
C ASN A 283 -11.41 29.36 5.19
N ILE A 284 -12.36 29.47 6.12
CA ILE A 284 -12.48 30.64 7.01
C ILE A 284 -11.96 30.37 8.43
N GLY A 285 -11.17 31.30 8.99
CA GLY A 285 -10.83 31.35 10.41
C GLY A 285 -9.92 30.21 10.88
N ASP A 286 -10.21 29.60 12.04
CA ASP A 286 -9.48 28.43 12.55
C ASP A 286 -9.89 27.16 11.78
N ARG A 287 -9.37 27.04 10.54
CA ARG A 287 -9.76 26.01 9.57
C ARG A 287 -9.65 24.58 10.12
N VAL A 288 -8.56 24.29 10.85
CA VAL A 288 -8.34 22.99 11.50
C VAL A 288 -9.29 22.79 12.69
N GLY A 289 -9.48 23.84 13.51
CA GLY A 289 -10.43 23.80 14.63
C GLY A 289 -11.87 23.57 14.18
N ASN A 290 -12.28 24.15 13.04
CA ASN A 290 -13.61 23.94 12.45
C ASN A 290 -13.85 22.47 12.10
N ILE A 291 -12.87 21.82 11.44
CA ILE A 291 -12.94 20.39 11.10
C ILE A 291 -13.06 19.54 12.36
N ASN A 292 -12.25 19.80 13.37
CA ASN A 292 -12.32 19.06 14.64
C ASN A 292 -13.66 19.26 15.37
N ARG A 293 -14.23 20.47 15.35
CA ARG A 293 -15.57 20.74 15.92
C ARG A 293 -16.67 20.00 15.17
N ALA A 294 -16.59 19.97 13.84
CA ALA A 294 -17.53 19.22 13.02
C ALA A 294 -17.51 17.73 13.33
N ILE A 295 -16.32 17.11 13.40
CA ILE A 295 -16.17 15.69 13.77
C ILE A 295 -16.80 15.42 15.14
N LYS A 296 -16.50 16.25 16.15
CA LYS A 296 -17.06 16.08 17.50
C LYS A 296 -18.59 16.17 17.51
N GLN A 297 -19.17 17.04 16.69
CA GLN A 297 -20.62 17.15 16.54
C GLN A 297 -21.23 15.93 15.85
N LEU A 298 -20.58 15.38 14.83
CA LEU A 298 -21.03 14.13 14.19
C LEU A 298 -20.97 12.96 15.17
N GLU A 299 -19.90 12.84 15.96
CA GLU A 299 -19.76 11.80 16.99
C GLU A 299 -20.84 11.89 18.06
N ALA A 300 -21.18 13.10 18.49
CA ALA A 300 -22.26 13.35 19.45
C ALA A 300 -23.66 12.96 18.92
N ASN A 301 -23.82 12.82 17.60
CA ASN A 301 -25.10 12.55 16.94
C ASN A 301 -25.15 11.15 16.27
N GLY A 302 -24.42 10.18 16.82
CA GLY A 302 -24.56 8.77 16.45
C GLY A 302 -23.63 8.28 15.33
N CYS A 303 -22.74 9.13 14.82
CA CYS A 303 -21.62 8.68 14.00
C CYS A 303 -20.45 8.23 14.88
N GLN A 304 -19.61 7.33 14.36
CA GLN A 304 -18.36 6.93 15.01
C GLN A 304 -17.22 7.17 14.04
N LEU A 305 -16.20 7.92 14.46
CA LEU A 305 -15.02 8.14 13.64
C LEU A 305 -14.25 6.83 13.46
N GLY A 306 -13.96 6.49 12.20
CA GLY A 306 -13.03 5.44 11.81
C GLY A 306 -11.63 6.03 11.66
N GLN A 307 -11.18 6.13 10.42
CA GLN A 307 -9.91 6.75 10.05
C GLN A 307 -10.07 8.17 9.50
N THR A 308 -8.93 8.85 9.37
CA THR A 308 -8.81 10.18 8.76
C THR A 308 -7.69 10.13 7.73
N SER A 309 -7.85 10.89 6.64
CA SER A 309 -6.78 11.10 5.65
C SER A 309 -5.67 12.03 6.20
N ARG A 310 -4.73 12.42 5.34
CA ARG A 310 -4.02 13.69 5.55
C ARG A 310 -4.96 14.86 5.35
N LEU A 311 -4.63 15.99 5.97
CA LEU A 311 -5.19 17.28 5.55
C LEU A 311 -4.28 17.85 4.47
N TYR A 312 -4.92 18.46 3.49
CA TYR A 312 -4.29 19.07 2.35
C TYR A 312 -4.73 20.51 2.20
N GLU A 313 -3.84 21.38 1.74
CA GLU A 313 -4.17 22.74 1.36
C GLU A 313 -4.21 22.87 -0.17
N SER A 314 -5.27 23.48 -0.71
CA SER A 314 -5.44 23.79 -2.13
C SER A 314 -5.80 25.24 -2.37
N GLU A 315 -5.51 25.73 -3.58
CA GLU A 315 -6.15 26.95 -4.08
C GLU A 315 -7.68 26.75 -4.17
N PRO A 316 -8.49 27.83 -4.06
CA PRO A 316 -9.92 27.78 -4.36
C PRO A 316 -10.17 27.30 -5.80
N MET A 317 -11.08 26.35 -6.00
CA MET A 317 -11.35 25.79 -7.34
C MET A 317 -12.29 26.65 -8.21
N TYR A 318 -13.17 27.46 -7.59
CA TYR A 318 -14.29 28.10 -8.29
C TYR A 318 -14.30 29.64 -8.18
N VAL A 319 -13.67 30.22 -7.16
CA VAL A 319 -13.62 31.67 -6.93
C VAL A 319 -12.23 32.02 -6.41
N GLU A 320 -11.42 32.68 -7.23
CA GLU A 320 -9.99 32.89 -6.97
C GLU A 320 -9.70 33.95 -5.87
N ASP A 321 -10.63 34.88 -5.61
CA ASP A 321 -10.52 35.88 -4.53
C ASP A 321 -10.95 35.31 -3.15
N GLN A 322 -10.33 34.20 -2.73
CA GLN A 322 -10.59 33.57 -1.42
C GLN A 322 -9.35 32.94 -0.78
N ASP A 323 -9.39 32.80 0.54
CA ASP A 323 -8.39 32.04 1.30
C ASP A 323 -8.36 30.57 0.86
N ARG A 324 -7.16 29.97 0.91
CA ARG A 324 -6.90 28.58 0.54
C ARG A 324 -7.71 27.60 1.41
N PHE A 325 -8.21 26.53 0.78
CA PHE A 325 -9.00 25.52 1.45
C PHE A 325 -8.12 24.47 2.11
N ILE A 326 -8.45 24.08 3.34
CA ILE A 326 -7.99 22.83 3.94
C ILE A 326 -9.03 21.75 3.63
N ASN A 327 -8.60 20.68 2.95
CA ASN A 327 -9.42 19.55 2.53
C ASN A 327 -8.92 18.25 3.17
N GLY A 328 -9.85 17.34 3.46
CA GLY A 328 -9.56 15.99 3.91
C GLY A 328 -10.75 15.07 3.70
N VAL A 329 -10.59 13.80 4.03
CA VAL A 329 -11.66 12.81 4.07
C VAL A 329 -11.62 12.09 5.41
N ILE A 330 -12.81 11.91 5.99
CA ILE A 330 -13.02 11.13 7.20
C ILE A 330 -13.86 9.91 6.88
N GLU A 331 -13.48 8.78 7.46
CA GLU A 331 -14.28 7.57 7.48
C GLU A 331 -15.17 7.59 8.72
N LEU A 332 -16.46 7.33 8.55
CA LEU A 332 -17.41 7.23 9.65
C LEU A 332 -18.16 5.89 9.58
N TYR A 333 -18.64 5.45 10.75
CA TYR A 333 -19.57 4.34 10.88
C TYR A 333 -20.87 4.86 11.50
N THR A 334 -22.00 4.62 10.84
CA THR A 334 -23.31 5.15 11.29
C THR A 334 -24.44 4.15 11.06
N THR A 335 -25.52 4.28 11.83
CA THR A 335 -26.79 3.57 11.61
C THR A 335 -27.82 4.42 10.85
N LEU A 336 -27.51 5.70 10.60
CA LEU A 336 -28.40 6.64 9.93
C LEU A 336 -28.58 6.27 8.46
N GLN A 337 -29.79 6.46 7.95
CA GLN A 337 -30.07 6.32 6.51
C GLN A 337 -29.39 7.46 5.72
N PRO A 338 -29.11 7.30 4.42
CA PRO A 338 -28.34 8.29 3.64
C PRO A 338 -28.88 9.72 3.74
N LEU A 339 -30.20 9.89 3.68
CA LEU A 339 -30.85 11.20 3.73
C LEU A 339 -30.80 11.83 5.14
N GLU A 340 -30.94 11.02 6.20
CA GLU A 340 -30.79 11.46 7.58
C GLU A 340 -29.35 11.88 7.89
N LEU A 341 -28.38 11.13 7.36
CA LEU A 341 -26.97 11.47 7.45
C LEU A 341 -26.70 12.81 6.74
N LEU A 342 -27.21 13.02 5.54
CA LEU A 342 -27.06 14.29 4.82
C LEU A 342 -27.63 15.48 5.61
N ARG A 343 -28.83 15.32 6.22
CA ARG A 343 -29.39 16.34 7.12
C ARG A 343 -28.48 16.62 8.31
N LEU A 344 -27.92 15.58 8.93
CA LEU A 344 -26.96 15.74 10.03
C LEU A 344 -25.70 16.50 9.59
N LEU A 345 -25.17 16.22 8.40
CA LEU A 345 -24.04 16.97 7.84
C LEU A 345 -24.40 18.46 7.69
N LYS A 346 -25.56 18.78 7.11
CA LYS A 346 -26.02 20.17 6.92
C LYS A 346 -26.30 20.91 8.23
N ARG A 347 -26.90 20.24 9.22
CA ARG A 347 -27.06 20.79 10.59
C ARG A 347 -25.71 21.05 11.27
N THR A 348 -24.73 20.18 11.04
CA THR A 348 -23.37 20.34 11.56
C THR A 348 -22.69 21.54 10.91
N GLU A 349 -22.79 21.70 9.59
CA GLU A 349 -22.31 22.89 8.89
C GLU A 349 -22.91 24.18 9.46
N LYS A 350 -24.24 24.22 9.68
CA LYS A 350 -24.94 25.39 10.24
C LYS A 350 -24.55 25.69 11.68
N SER A 351 -24.30 24.65 12.48
CA SER A 351 -23.91 24.76 13.89
C SER A 351 -22.48 25.27 14.05
N VAL A 352 -21.56 24.74 13.25
CA VAL A 352 -20.15 25.17 13.23
C VAL A 352 -20.01 26.54 12.54
N GLY A 353 -20.78 26.77 11.47
CA GLY A 353 -20.76 27.97 10.64
C GLY A 353 -21.99 28.86 10.81
N ARG A 354 -21.96 29.81 11.75
CA ARG A 354 -22.90 30.94 11.79
C ARG A 354 -22.45 32.04 10.80
N THR A 355 -22.57 31.81 9.50
CA THR A 355 -22.64 32.85 8.43
C THR A 355 -22.86 32.16 7.07
N LYS A 356 -24.05 32.28 6.48
CA LYS A 356 -24.28 31.83 5.09
C LYS A 356 -23.68 32.85 4.13
N THR A 357 -22.75 32.43 3.27
CA THR A 357 -22.32 33.13 2.05
C THR A 357 -23.08 32.58 0.82
N PHE A 358 -22.76 33.05 -0.39
CA PHE A 358 -23.34 32.59 -1.66
C PHE A 358 -22.80 31.19 -2.08
N THR A 359 -23.42 30.55 -3.07
CA THR A 359 -23.01 29.23 -3.61
C THR A 359 -21.56 29.26 -4.09
N ASN A 360 -20.72 28.31 -3.67
CA ASN A 360 -19.25 28.29 -3.87
C ASN A 360 -18.46 29.46 -3.23
N GLY A 361 -19.08 30.18 -2.30
CA GLY A 361 -18.42 31.19 -1.46
C GLY A 361 -17.57 30.59 -0.33
N PRO A 362 -16.86 31.42 0.45
CA PRO A 362 -16.02 30.95 1.54
C PRO A 362 -16.89 30.40 2.67
N ARG A 363 -16.50 29.26 3.25
CA ARG A 363 -17.23 28.49 4.27
C ARG A 363 -16.38 28.20 5.50
N VAL A 364 -17.01 28.29 6.66
CA VAL A 364 -16.42 27.88 7.95
C VAL A 364 -16.19 26.37 7.96
N ILE A 365 -17.09 25.59 7.37
CA ILE A 365 -16.92 24.15 7.15
C ILE A 365 -17.84 23.72 5.99
N ASP A 366 -17.41 22.73 5.23
CA ASP A 366 -18.17 22.05 4.18
C ASP A 366 -18.04 20.54 4.39
N LEU A 367 -19.17 19.82 4.38
CA LEU A 367 -19.25 18.39 4.64
C LEU A 367 -20.01 17.68 3.52
N ASP A 368 -19.29 16.96 2.67
CA ASP A 368 -19.86 16.26 1.51
C ASP A 368 -19.82 14.74 1.71
N LEU A 369 -20.97 14.08 1.58
CA LEU A 369 -21.05 12.61 1.57
C LEU A 369 -20.53 12.07 0.24
N ILE A 370 -19.44 11.28 0.29
CA ILE A 370 -18.75 10.77 -0.90
C ILE A 370 -19.12 9.31 -1.21
N PHE A 371 -19.23 8.47 -0.18
CA PHE A 371 -19.64 7.06 -0.33
C PHE A 371 -20.55 6.65 0.82
N TYR A 372 -21.51 5.77 0.53
CA TYR A 372 -22.37 5.13 1.50
C TYR A 372 -22.34 3.60 1.29
N GLY A 373 -21.46 2.92 2.04
CA GLY A 373 -21.13 1.53 1.77
C GLY A 373 -20.58 1.33 0.35
N GLU A 374 -21.00 0.24 -0.28
CA GLU A 374 -20.67 -0.10 -1.67
C GLU A 374 -21.82 0.28 -2.64
N GLU A 375 -22.84 0.97 -2.14
CA GLU A 375 -24.08 1.24 -2.85
C GLU A 375 -23.99 2.56 -3.61
N GLN A 376 -24.64 2.63 -4.77
CA GLN A 376 -24.96 3.90 -5.42
C GLN A 376 -26.30 4.39 -4.87
N VAL A 377 -26.27 5.55 -4.20
CA VAL A 377 -27.45 6.18 -3.63
C VAL A 377 -27.92 7.30 -4.56
N MET A 378 -29.15 7.17 -5.04
CA MET A 378 -29.87 8.18 -5.82
C MET A 378 -31.22 8.44 -5.14
N ILE A 379 -31.41 9.61 -4.56
CA ILE A 379 -32.67 9.98 -3.90
C ILE A 379 -33.10 11.37 -4.37
N GLY A 380 -34.34 11.50 -4.83
CA GLY A 380 -34.88 12.73 -5.40
C GLY A 380 -34.36 13.03 -6.81
N GLU A 381 -34.88 14.10 -7.41
CA GLU A 381 -34.39 14.66 -8.66
C GLU A 381 -33.61 15.96 -8.41
N ARG A 382 -32.63 16.21 -9.27
CA ARG A 382 -31.77 17.39 -9.13
C ARG A 382 -32.60 18.65 -9.41
N GLY A 383 -32.93 19.39 -8.36
CA GLY A 383 -33.78 20.58 -8.44
C GLY A 383 -35.01 20.53 -7.52
N ASP A 384 -35.25 19.40 -6.87
CA ASP A 384 -36.29 19.27 -5.84
C ASP A 384 -36.15 20.34 -4.76
N GLU A 385 -37.29 20.85 -4.28
CA GLU A 385 -37.32 21.85 -3.23
C GLU A 385 -36.63 21.31 -1.96
N PRO A 386 -35.63 22.02 -1.42
CA PRO A 386 -34.93 21.56 -0.23
C PRO A 386 -35.84 21.63 0.99
N ASP A 387 -35.72 20.63 1.87
CA ASP A 387 -36.38 20.64 3.18
C ASP A 387 -35.80 21.70 4.15
N GLU A 388 -36.30 21.73 5.39
CA GLU A 388 -35.87 22.69 6.43
C GLU A 388 -34.36 22.68 6.72
N ASP A 389 -33.68 21.56 6.44
CA ASP A 389 -32.24 21.40 6.62
C ASP A 389 -31.44 21.70 5.34
N GLY A 390 -32.11 22.04 4.23
CA GLY A 390 -31.48 22.34 2.95
C GLY A 390 -31.27 21.11 2.07
N VAL A 391 -31.95 20.00 2.33
CA VAL A 391 -31.78 18.72 1.62
C VAL A 391 -32.96 18.49 0.67
N GLY A 392 -32.69 18.46 -0.64
CA GLY A 392 -33.71 18.15 -1.67
C GLY A 392 -33.45 16.83 -2.40
N TRP A 393 -32.17 16.52 -2.67
CA TRP A 393 -31.75 15.32 -3.40
C TRP A 393 -30.36 14.87 -2.94
N LEU A 394 -30.01 13.61 -3.24
CA LEU A 394 -28.69 13.03 -2.95
C LEU A 394 -28.26 12.11 -4.11
N GLU A 395 -27.07 12.39 -4.67
CA GLU A 395 -26.34 11.51 -5.58
C GLU A 395 -25.00 11.17 -4.93
N CYS A 396 -24.81 9.89 -4.57
CA CYS A 396 -23.62 9.41 -3.87
C CYS A 396 -23.18 8.04 -4.42
N PRO A 397 -21.93 7.91 -4.91
CA PRO A 397 -20.93 8.95 -5.07
C PRO A 397 -21.29 10.00 -6.13
N HIS A 398 -20.84 11.24 -5.93
CA HIS A 398 -21.12 12.35 -6.84
C HIS A 398 -20.52 12.11 -8.24
N ARG A 399 -21.27 12.39 -9.32
CA ARG A 399 -20.85 12.16 -10.72
C ARG A 399 -19.47 12.72 -11.10
N SER A 400 -19.12 13.90 -10.59
CA SER A 400 -17.84 14.59 -10.86
C SER A 400 -16.74 14.21 -9.87
N LEU A 401 -16.88 13.15 -9.08
CA LEU A 401 -15.84 12.72 -8.14
C LEU A 401 -14.49 12.50 -8.85
N GLY A 402 -14.53 11.95 -10.07
CA GLY A 402 -13.36 11.73 -10.93
C GLY A 402 -12.55 12.98 -11.30
N GLU A 403 -13.10 14.17 -11.11
CA GLU A 403 -12.47 15.46 -11.45
C GLU A 403 -11.96 16.20 -10.20
N ARG A 404 -12.29 15.73 -9.00
CA ARG A 404 -12.03 16.44 -7.73
C ARG A 404 -10.80 15.87 -7.03
N GLU A 405 -9.62 16.35 -7.41
CA GLU A 405 -8.36 15.91 -6.80
C GLU A 405 -8.32 16.11 -5.28
N PHE A 406 -8.86 17.23 -4.79
CA PHE A 406 -8.93 17.57 -3.37
C PHE A 406 -9.83 16.63 -2.54
N VAL A 407 -10.62 15.77 -3.19
CA VAL A 407 -11.36 14.67 -2.55
C VAL A 407 -10.66 13.34 -2.79
N LEU A 408 -10.30 13.04 -4.05
CA LEU A 408 -9.71 11.75 -4.43
C LEU A 408 -8.37 11.48 -3.74
N ARG A 409 -7.50 12.49 -3.62
CA ARG A 409 -6.19 12.31 -2.99
C ARG A 409 -6.31 11.99 -1.50
N PRO A 410 -7.04 12.75 -0.66
CA PRO A 410 -7.28 12.34 0.71
C PRO A 410 -8.09 11.04 0.85
N LEU A 411 -9.01 10.72 -0.06
CA LEU A 411 -9.70 9.43 -0.05
C LEU A 411 -8.73 8.26 -0.30
N ALA A 412 -7.76 8.43 -1.20
CA ALA A 412 -6.72 7.45 -1.46
C ALA A 412 -5.81 7.18 -0.24
N ASP A 413 -5.65 8.15 0.68
CA ASP A 413 -4.87 7.96 1.91
C ASP A 413 -5.48 6.92 2.87
N ILE A 414 -6.78 6.65 2.76
CA ILE A 414 -7.55 5.79 3.67
C ILE A 414 -8.19 4.59 2.99
N ALA A 415 -8.57 4.74 1.71
CA ALA A 415 -9.32 3.74 0.96
C ALA A 415 -8.87 3.70 -0.52
N PRO A 416 -7.58 3.41 -0.80
CA PRO A 416 -7.02 3.44 -2.16
C PRO A 416 -7.68 2.43 -3.11
N ASP A 417 -8.09 1.28 -2.57
CA ASP A 417 -8.67 0.16 -3.32
C ASP A 417 -10.20 0.18 -3.32
N LEU A 418 -10.84 1.20 -2.72
CA LEU A 418 -12.29 1.34 -2.73
C LEU A 418 -12.78 1.48 -4.17
N ILE A 419 -13.75 0.65 -4.55
CA ILE A 419 -14.26 0.60 -5.91
C ILE A 419 -15.44 1.56 -6.06
N HIS A 420 -15.35 2.46 -7.02
CA HIS A 420 -16.46 3.34 -7.37
C HIS A 420 -17.60 2.52 -8.01
N PRO A 421 -18.85 2.60 -7.50
CA PRO A 421 -19.94 1.71 -7.91
C PRO A 421 -20.32 1.85 -9.39
N SER A 422 -20.33 3.07 -9.93
CA SER A 422 -20.66 3.31 -11.35
C SER A 422 -19.49 3.10 -12.32
N THR A 423 -18.28 3.61 -12.02
CA THR A 423 -17.14 3.51 -12.94
C THR A 423 -16.35 2.20 -12.81
N ARG A 424 -16.57 1.43 -11.73
CA ARG A 424 -15.87 0.18 -11.38
C ARG A 424 -14.35 0.32 -11.33
N GLN A 425 -13.87 1.52 -11.00
CA GLN A 425 -12.45 1.82 -10.83
C GLN A 425 -12.14 2.00 -9.35
N THR A 426 -10.92 1.63 -8.97
CA THR A 426 -10.42 1.95 -7.63
C THR A 426 -10.16 3.44 -7.49
N ILE A 427 -10.15 3.97 -6.25
CA ILE A 427 -9.81 5.37 -6.01
C ILE A 427 -8.41 5.71 -6.54
N ASN A 428 -7.43 4.80 -6.40
CA ASN A 428 -6.10 4.98 -6.98
C ASN A 428 -6.13 5.07 -8.51
N GLN A 429 -6.94 4.24 -9.18
CA GLN A 429 -7.12 4.34 -10.63
C GLN A 429 -7.73 5.69 -11.04
N LEU A 430 -8.77 6.15 -10.33
CA LEU A 430 -9.38 7.45 -10.56
C LEU A 430 -8.37 8.59 -10.34
N LEU A 431 -7.61 8.56 -9.25
CA LEU A 431 -6.59 9.55 -8.93
C LEU A 431 -5.48 9.59 -10.00
N SER A 432 -5.05 8.43 -10.52
CA SER A 432 -4.00 8.35 -11.54
C SER A 432 -4.38 8.95 -12.90
N ARG A 433 -5.67 9.13 -13.16
CA ARG A 433 -6.20 9.71 -14.42
C ARG A 433 -6.27 11.23 -14.40
N LEU A 434 -6.19 11.84 -13.21
CA LEU A 434 -6.16 13.29 -13.10
C LEU A 434 -4.88 13.85 -13.76
N PRO A 435 -5.00 14.99 -14.46
CA PRO A 435 -3.84 15.62 -15.08
C PRO A 435 -2.80 15.96 -14.00
N LYS A 436 -1.56 15.53 -14.22
CA LYS A 436 -0.44 15.87 -13.32
C LYS A 436 -0.06 17.33 -13.57
N THR A 437 -0.42 18.23 -12.65
CA THR A 437 0.06 19.62 -12.69
C THR A 437 1.34 19.77 -11.88
N THR A 438 2.22 20.66 -12.33
CA THR A 438 3.47 21.01 -11.65
C THR A 438 3.53 22.53 -11.49
N PRO A 439 3.50 23.08 -10.26
CA PRO A 439 3.45 22.37 -8.98
C PRO A 439 2.12 21.65 -8.74
N PRO A 440 2.11 20.61 -7.87
CA PRO A 440 0.87 19.93 -7.51
C PRO A 440 -0.08 20.93 -6.84
N PRO A 441 -1.38 20.93 -7.19
CA PRO A 441 -2.32 21.95 -6.73
C PRO A 441 -2.74 21.71 -5.27
N LEU A 442 -2.44 20.51 -4.75
CA LEU A 442 -2.81 20.02 -3.43
C LEU A 442 -1.56 19.59 -2.66
N GLN A 443 -1.30 20.22 -1.51
CA GLN A 443 -0.12 19.93 -0.68
C GLN A 443 -0.54 19.44 0.71
N PRO A 444 0.02 18.33 1.22
CA PRO A 444 -0.29 17.89 2.59
C PRO A 444 0.22 18.91 3.60
N ILE A 445 -0.42 18.98 4.77
CA ILE A 445 -0.06 19.93 5.84
C ILE A 445 0.15 19.25 7.20
N ILE A 446 0.93 19.90 8.07
CA ILE A 446 0.86 19.72 9.52
C ILE A 446 -0.20 20.69 10.06
N PRO A 447 -1.30 20.19 10.64
CA PRO A 447 -2.47 20.98 10.94
C PRO A 447 -2.37 21.66 12.31
N PHE A 448 -1.48 22.65 12.44
CA PHE A 448 -1.54 23.56 13.58
C PHE A 448 -2.85 24.37 13.56
N SER A 449 -3.39 24.66 14.73
CA SER A 449 -4.68 25.32 14.92
C SER A 449 -4.55 26.63 15.72
N GLY A 450 -5.64 27.40 15.77
CA GLY A 450 -5.73 28.64 16.54
C GLY A 450 -4.89 29.77 15.94
N SER A 451 -4.03 30.39 16.74
CA SER A 451 -3.14 31.46 16.28
C SER A 451 -1.98 30.96 15.41
N SER A 452 -1.73 29.64 15.41
CA SER A 452 -0.63 29.01 14.69
C SER A 452 -1.06 28.66 13.26
N ARG A 453 -0.22 28.98 12.27
CA ARG A 453 -0.49 28.64 10.87
C ARG A 453 -0.14 27.17 10.59
N PRO A 454 -0.95 26.45 9.80
CA PRO A 454 -0.56 25.14 9.28
C PRO A 454 0.75 25.22 8.47
N LEU A 455 1.57 24.17 8.54
CA LEU A 455 2.81 24.07 7.76
C LEU A 455 2.61 23.16 6.55
N ARG A 456 3.03 23.62 5.37
CA ARG A 456 2.90 22.86 4.10
C ARG A 456 4.04 21.89 3.94
N LEU A 457 3.76 20.72 3.38
CA LEU A 457 4.76 19.66 3.19
C LEU A 457 5.04 19.49 1.70
N PRO A 458 5.95 20.31 1.12
CA PRO A 458 6.31 20.20 -0.28
C PRO A 458 7.02 18.87 -0.57
N LYS A 459 6.99 18.45 -1.83
CA LYS A 459 7.76 17.30 -2.35
C LYS A 459 8.57 17.77 -3.56
N PRO A 460 9.92 17.69 -3.54
CA PRO A 460 10.77 17.21 -2.43
C PRO A 460 10.65 18.09 -1.17
N ALA A 461 10.86 17.49 0.00
CA ALA A 461 10.72 18.19 1.28
C ALA A 461 11.80 19.26 1.46
N ILE A 462 11.39 20.39 2.03
CA ILE A 462 12.26 21.45 2.52
C ILE A 462 12.02 21.51 4.03
N PRO A 463 12.99 21.14 4.89
CA PRO A 463 12.73 21.03 6.31
C PRO A 463 12.42 22.38 6.97
N TYR A 464 11.41 22.38 7.83
CA TYR A 464 11.18 23.43 8.81
C TYR A 464 12.15 23.30 9.98
N VAL A 465 12.48 24.42 10.61
CA VAL A 465 13.37 24.48 11.77
C VAL A 465 12.57 24.49 13.06
N MET A 466 12.72 23.43 13.85
CA MET A 466 12.22 23.34 15.21
C MET A 466 13.32 23.69 16.20
N ALA A 467 13.19 24.83 16.89
CA ALA A 467 14.16 25.31 17.85
C ALA A 467 13.94 24.70 19.23
N ILE A 468 15.01 24.13 19.78
CA ILE A 468 15.02 23.55 21.13
C ILE A 468 15.14 24.67 22.16
N PHE A 469 14.17 24.76 23.07
CA PHE A 469 14.21 25.63 24.25
C PHE A 469 14.07 24.81 25.53
N ASN A 470 15.20 24.54 26.20
CA ASN A 470 15.20 23.82 27.47
C ASN A 470 14.97 24.80 28.64
N ALA A 471 13.82 24.68 29.31
CA ALA A 471 13.50 25.37 30.56
C ALA A 471 13.95 24.52 31.77
N THR A 472 15.22 24.08 31.75
CA THR A 472 15.81 23.21 32.77
C THR A 472 17.05 23.84 33.40
N PRO A 473 17.34 23.54 34.68
CA PRO A 473 18.55 24.03 35.35
C PRO A 473 19.82 23.27 34.91
N ASP A 474 19.70 22.10 34.27
CA ASP A 474 20.82 21.19 34.01
C ASP A 474 21.63 21.54 32.74
N SER A 475 22.83 22.06 32.98
CA SER A 475 23.75 22.71 32.04
C SER A 475 24.67 21.75 31.26
N PHE A 476 24.15 21.01 30.27
CA PHE A 476 25.05 20.24 29.36
C PHE A 476 25.08 20.73 27.91
N SER A 477 24.14 21.55 27.47
CA SER A 477 24.21 22.19 26.14
C SER A 477 23.64 23.60 26.12
N ASP A 478 22.47 23.85 26.73
CA ASP A 478 21.84 25.18 26.89
C ASP A 478 21.05 25.34 28.21
N GLY A 479 21.29 24.48 29.22
CA GLY A 479 20.61 24.60 30.50
C GLY A 479 21.13 25.83 31.23
N ASP A 480 20.25 26.80 31.47
CA ASP A 480 20.54 28.01 32.22
C ASP A 480 19.59 27.98 33.43
N PRO A 481 20.11 27.85 34.67
CA PRO A 481 19.29 27.86 35.88
C PRO A 481 18.30 29.03 35.95
N ALA A 482 18.66 30.18 35.36
CA ALA A 482 17.78 31.34 35.29
C ALA A 482 16.55 31.11 34.41
N ARG A 483 16.55 30.15 33.48
CA ARG A 483 15.39 29.80 32.63
C ARG A 483 14.30 29.01 33.37
N THR A 484 14.49 28.71 34.65
CA THR A 484 13.40 28.25 35.51
C THR A 484 12.52 29.41 35.99
N ASP A 485 13.03 30.65 35.92
CA ASP A 485 12.26 31.87 36.11
C ASP A 485 11.57 32.29 34.80
N VAL A 486 10.28 32.60 34.89
CA VAL A 486 9.43 32.85 33.71
C VAL A 486 9.81 34.15 33.01
N ASP A 487 10.15 35.20 33.76
CA ASP A 487 10.49 36.52 33.22
C ASP A 487 11.84 36.48 32.49
N TYR A 488 12.78 35.70 33.01
CA TYR A 488 14.03 35.46 32.31
C TYR A 488 13.83 34.56 31.08
N ALA A 489 13.05 33.48 31.22
CA ALA A 489 12.79 32.55 30.12
C ALA A 489 12.08 33.23 28.94
N ILE A 490 11.07 34.07 29.18
CA ILE A 490 10.40 34.80 28.10
C ILE A 490 11.34 35.76 27.41
N LYS A 491 12.20 36.51 28.14
CA LYS A 491 13.22 37.37 27.52
C LYS A 491 14.21 36.58 26.68
N ALA A 492 14.59 35.38 27.13
CA ALA A 492 15.46 34.50 26.37
C ALA A 492 14.79 33.98 25.09
N VAL A 493 13.48 33.70 25.13
CA VAL A 493 12.70 33.35 23.94
C VAL A 493 12.56 34.58 23.02
N GLU A 494 12.24 35.75 23.56
CA GLU A 494 12.11 37.00 22.79
C GLU A 494 13.39 37.36 22.03
N LYS A 495 14.56 37.09 22.61
CA LYS A 495 15.86 37.22 21.93
C LYS A 495 15.98 36.38 20.65
N LEU A 496 15.30 35.23 20.56
CA LEU A 496 15.25 34.44 19.31
C LEU A 496 14.45 35.14 18.21
N PHE A 497 13.68 36.16 18.56
CA PHE A 497 12.85 36.97 17.68
C PHE A 497 13.36 38.42 17.59
N GLU A 498 14.53 38.74 18.15
CA GLU A 498 15.18 40.05 18.02
C GLU A 498 15.84 40.16 16.64
N GLY A 499 15.32 41.07 15.80
CA GLY A 499 15.81 41.34 14.44
C GLY A 499 14.71 41.27 13.39
N ASP A 500 14.82 42.07 12.32
CA ASP A 500 13.81 42.12 11.24
C ASP A 500 13.96 41.01 10.20
N ASP A 501 14.98 40.15 10.34
CA ASP A 501 15.29 39.11 9.37
C ASP A 501 14.48 37.84 9.64
N GLU A 502 13.47 37.58 8.79
CA GLU A 502 12.64 36.37 8.83
C GLU A 502 13.46 35.07 8.71
N ASP A 503 14.68 35.16 8.15
CA ASP A 503 15.61 34.05 8.06
C ASP A 503 16.22 33.65 9.40
N ASN A 504 16.01 34.39 10.49
CA ASN A 504 16.49 34.01 11.83
C ASN A 504 15.42 33.42 12.75
N LEU A 505 14.16 33.43 12.32
CA LEU A 505 13.05 32.95 13.15
C LEU A 505 12.89 31.42 13.06
N PRO A 506 12.57 30.71 14.16
CA PRO A 506 12.19 29.32 14.08
C PRO A 506 10.79 29.15 13.51
N ASP A 507 10.53 28.01 12.86
CA ASP A 507 9.19 27.66 12.36
C ASP A 507 8.35 27.00 13.45
N ILE A 508 9.00 26.31 14.40
CA ILE A 508 8.39 25.67 15.57
C ILE A 508 9.30 25.92 16.78
N LEU A 509 8.72 26.26 17.93
CA LEU A 509 9.43 26.34 19.21
C LEU A 509 9.13 25.09 20.04
N ASP A 510 10.14 24.31 20.40
CA ASP A 510 10.00 23.09 21.19
C ASP A 510 10.48 23.32 22.63
N ILE A 511 9.55 23.35 23.58
CA ILE A 511 9.81 23.68 24.98
C ILE A 511 9.93 22.39 25.79
N GLY A 512 11.05 22.19 26.48
CA GLY A 512 11.27 21.04 27.35
C GLY A 512 11.50 21.45 28.80
N GLY A 513 10.72 20.90 29.74
CA GLY A 513 10.85 21.14 31.19
C GLY A 513 11.69 20.10 31.94
N MET A 514 12.12 19.04 31.23
CA MET A 514 12.83 17.89 31.78
C MET A 514 13.96 17.46 30.85
N SER A 515 15.09 17.04 31.43
CA SER A 515 16.19 16.47 30.66
C SER A 515 15.88 15.02 30.25
N THR A 516 15.96 14.74 28.95
CA THR A 516 15.89 13.38 28.37
C THR A 516 17.27 12.80 28.07
N ARG A 517 18.34 13.43 28.58
CA ARG A 517 19.73 13.00 28.37
C ARG A 517 20.01 11.65 29.07
N PRO A 518 20.92 10.83 28.52
CA PRO A 518 21.35 9.61 29.21
C PRO A 518 21.85 9.92 30.62
N ASN A 519 21.40 9.13 31.59
CA ASN A 519 21.72 9.22 33.02
C ASN A 519 21.24 10.49 33.76
N SER A 520 20.41 11.37 33.17
CA SER A 520 19.82 12.48 33.96
C SER A 520 18.72 11.99 34.89
N GLU A 521 18.67 12.55 36.10
CA GLU A 521 17.55 12.33 37.02
C GLU A 521 16.33 13.13 36.54
N PRO A 522 15.17 12.48 36.32
CA PRO A 522 13.96 13.19 35.92
C PRO A 522 13.46 14.03 37.10
N CYS A 523 13.07 15.28 36.83
CA CYS A 523 12.36 16.08 37.82
C CYS A 523 10.98 15.48 38.13
N SER A 524 10.31 15.97 39.17
CA SER A 524 8.91 15.62 39.43
C SER A 524 7.98 16.20 38.34
N GLU A 525 6.76 15.63 38.22
CA GLU A 525 5.75 16.15 37.30
C GLU A 525 5.37 17.59 37.64
N GLU A 526 5.23 17.91 38.93
CA GLU A 526 4.89 19.25 39.41
C GLU A 526 5.96 20.30 39.06
N GLU A 527 7.24 19.93 39.12
CA GLU A 527 8.34 20.80 38.71
C GLU A 527 8.34 21.03 37.20
N GLU A 528 8.09 20.00 36.41
CA GLU A 528 7.97 20.12 34.95
C GLU A 528 6.83 21.08 34.58
N ILE A 529 5.65 20.93 35.22
CA ILE A 529 4.50 21.83 35.08
C ILE A 529 4.87 23.27 35.43
N LYS A 530 5.52 23.50 36.57
CA LYS A 530 5.93 24.84 37.02
C LYS A 530 6.89 25.53 36.05
N ARG A 531 7.73 24.77 35.35
CA ARG A 531 8.69 25.29 34.36
C ARG A 531 8.02 25.67 33.04
N VAL A 532 7.17 24.78 32.50
CA VAL A 532 6.71 24.92 31.11
C VAL A 532 5.39 25.67 30.97
N ILE A 533 4.44 25.46 31.88
CA ILE A 533 3.08 25.99 31.73
C ILE A 533 3.05 27.52 31.80
N PRO A 534 3.67 28.18 32.80
CA PRO A 534 3.68 29.64 32.86
C PRO A 534 4.40 30.28 31.66
N LEU A 535 5.48 29.64 31.18
CA LEU A 535 6.22 30.11 30.00
C LEU A 535 5.36 30.08 28.74
N ILE A 536 4.63 28.97 28.49
CA ILE A 536 3.72 28.87 27.35
C ILE A 536 2.64 29.95 27.41
N GLN A 537 2.04 30.17 28.59
CA GLN A 537 1.04 31.22 28.80
C GLN A 537 1.61 32.62 28.54
N ALA A 538 2.84 32.88 29.00
CA ALA A 538 3.53 34.15 28.81
C ALA A 538 3.80 34.40 27.32
N ILE A 539 4.28 33.40 26.57
CA ILE A 539 4.49 33.48 25.12
C ILE A 539 3.19 33.83 24.40
N ARG A 540 2.07 33.17 24.75
CA ARG A 540 0.75 33.44 24.12
C ARG A 540 0.18 34.82 24.48
N LYS A 541 0.66 35.43 25.56
CA LYS A 541 0.32 36.80 25.98
C LYS A 541 1.31 37.86 25.48
N SER A 542 2.39 37.48 24.82
CA SER A 542 3.39 38.42 24.30
C SER A 542 2.75 39.41 23.33
N SER A 543 3.24 40.65 23.36
CA SER A 543 2.87 41.72 22.41
C SER A 543 3.49 41.50 21.03
N ASN A 544 4.53 40.66 20.92
CA ASN A 544 5.13 40.29 19.64
C ASN A 544 4.21 39.31 18.89
N GLY A 545 3.58 39.79 17.81
CA GLY A 545 2.63 39.00 17.01
C GLY A 545 3.22 37.73 16.40
N LYS A 546 4.51 37.73 15.99
CA LYS A 546 5.19 36.56 15.43
C LYS A 546 5.42 35.50 16.52
N LEU A 547 5.94 35.91 17.67
CA LEU A 547 6.13 35.02 18.83
C LEU A 547 4.79 34.47 19.35
N LYS A 548 3.76 35.30 19.45
CA LYS A 548 2.41 34.87 19.86
C LYS A 548 1.83 33.81 18.93
N ALA A 549 2.09 33.91 17.62
CA ALA A 549 1.56 33.02 16.59
C ALA A 549 2.43 31.79 16.30
N ILE A 550 3.62 31.66 16.90
CA ILE A 550 4.50 30.52 16.59
C ILE A 550 3.88 29.20 17.07
N PRO A 551 3.93 28.12 16.27
CA PRO A 551 3.67 26.78 16.75
C PRO A 551 4.58 26.43 17.94
N ILE A 552 3.99 26.03 19.07
CA ILE A 552 4.73 25.58 20.25
C ILE A 552 4.55 24.07 20.37
N SER A 553 5.66 23.34 20.38
CA SER A 553 5.72 21.93 20.76
C SER A 553 6.11 21.80 22.23
N ILE A 554 5.49 20.88 22.96
CA ILE A 554 5.89 20.52 24.34
C ILE A 554 6.64 19.18 24.30
N ASP A 555 7.93 19.17 24.67
CA ASP A 555 8.77 17.97 24.80
C ASP A 555 8.49 17.32 26.16
N THR A 556 7.54 16.38 26.16
CA THR A 556 7.15 15.63 27.36
C THR A 556 6.60 14.25 27.01
N TYR A 557 6.91 13.26 27.84
CA TYR A 557 6.27 11.94 27.80
C TYR A 557 5.16 11.79 28.85
N ARG A 558 4.89 12.83 29.65
CA ARG A 558 3.90 12.75 30.74
C ARG A 558 2.51 13.19 30.25
N PRO A 559 1.47 12.34 30.39
CA PRO A 559 0.13 12.66 29.91
C PRO A 559 -0.45 13.94 30.51
N ASN A 560 -0.26 14.16 31.82
CA ASN A 560 -0.81 15.32 32.50
C ASN A 560 -0.12 16.64 32.08
N VAL A 561 1.21 16.62 31.91
CA VAL A 561 1.97 17.77 31.39
C VAL A 561 1.52 18.11 29.97
N ALA A 562 1.41 17.11 29.08
CA ALA A 562 0.95 17.30 27.71
C ALA A 562 -0.44 17.95 27.67
N LYS A 563 -1.36 17.46 28.51
CA LYS A 563 -2.72 18.02 28.63
C LYS A 563 -2.70 19.49 29.04
N LEU A 564 -2.03 19.80 30.16
CA LEU A 564 -1.98 21.16 30.69
C LEU A 564 -1.25 22.12 29.74
N ALA A 565 -0.21 21.65 29.04
CA ALA A 565 0.54 22.46 28.08
C ALA A 565 -0.32 22.85 26.88
N VAL A 566 -1.11 21.94 26.33
CA VAL A 566 -2.05 22.26 25.24
C VAL A 566 -3.16 23.20 25.72
N GLU A 567 -3.70 22.98 26.93
CA GLU A 567 -4.66 23.92 27.54
C GLU A 567 -4.06 25.33 27.76
N ALA A 568 -2.76 25.42 28.02
CA ALA A 568 -2.02 26.67 28.14
C ALA A 568 -1.72 27.35 26.79
N GLY A 569 -1.87 26.63 25.67
CA GLY A 569 -1.69 27.15 24.31
C GLY A 569 -0.56 26.50 23.51
N ALA A 570 0.03 25.39 23.96
CA ALA A 570 0.88 24.57 23.12
C ALA A 570 0.07 24.00 21.93
N SER A 571 0.70 23.90 20.78
CA SER A 571 0.08 23.50 19.52
C SER A 571 0.54 22.12 19.02
N CYS A 572 1.47 21.46 19.72
CA CYS A 572 1.97 20.14 19.39
C CYS A 572 2.54 19.44 20.62
N VAL A 573 2.48 18.11 20.67
CA VAL A 573 3.11 17.29 21.71
C VAL A 573 4.27 16.51 21.11
N ASN A 574 5.47 16.66 21.64
CA ASN A 574 6.66 15.91 21.23
C ASN A 574 6.94 14.83 22.27
N ASP A 575 6.66 13.56 21.92
CA ASP A 575 6.83 12.43 22.84
C ASP A 575 8.00 11.54 22.40
N VAL A 576 9.12 11.69 23.11
CA VAL A 576 10.33 10.89 22.95
C VAL A 576 10.14 9.40 23.28
N LYS A 577 9.02 9.00 23.90
CA LYS A 577 8.67 7.62 24.22
C LYS A 577 7.61 7.04 23.28
N GLY A 578 7.17 7.80 22.27
CA GLY A 578 6.26 7.33 21.24
C GLY A 578 4.90 6.85 21.77
N GLY A 579 4.44 7.41 22.89
CA GLY A 579 3.19 7.05 23.55
C GLY A 579 3.25 5.81 24.45
N SER A 580 4.44 5.29 24.78
CA SER A 580 4.55 4.09 25.63
C SER A 580 4.19 4.33 27.11
N GLU A 581 4.17 5.58 27.55
CA GLU A 581 3.72 5.94 28.90
C GLU A 581 2.21 5.72 29.07
N PRO A 582 1.76 5.09 30.17
CA PRO A 582 0.34 4.84 30.40
C PRO A 582 -0.51 6.11 30.31
N GLY A 583 -1.52 6.10 29.44
CA GLY A 583 -2.45 7.22 29.23
C GLY A 583 -1.98 8.27 28.22
N MET A 584 -0.72 8.22 27.75
CA MET A 584 -0.17 9.26 26.88
C MET A 584 -0.85 9.26 25.51
N MET A 585 -1.05 8.09 24.90
CA MET A 585 -1.75 8.00 23.61
C MET A 585 -3.22 8.43 23.69
N GLU A 586 -3.91 8.11 24.78
CA GLU A 586 -5.30 8.53 25.01
C GLU A 586 -5.42 10.04 25.11
N ILE A 587 -4.47 10.68 25.81
CA ILE A 587 -4.41 12.14 25.90
C ILE A 587 -4.11 12.74 24.54
N MET A 588 -3.07 12.27 23.83
CA MET A 588 -2.74 12.74 22.48
C MET A 588 -3.93 12.66 21.51
N ALA A 589 -4.71 11.57 21.55
CA ALA A 589 -5.91 11.42 20.73
C ALA A 589 -7.01 12.44 21.06
N LYS A 590 -7.17 12.81 22.35
CA LYS A 590 -8.17 13.78 22.81
C LYS A 590 -7.79 15.23 22.54
N LEU A 591 -6.49 15.55 22.54
CA LEU A 591 -6.01 16.93 22.41
C LEU A 591 -6.21 17.53 21.01
N ASN A 592 -6.37 16.69 19.98
CA ASN A 592 -6.59 17.12 18.59
C ASN A 592 -5.51 18.06 18.01
N VAL A 593 -4.29 18.01 18.57
CA VAL A 593 -3.12 18.73 18.04
C VAL A 593 -2.15 17.74 17.35
N PRO A 594 -1.26 18.23 16.47
CA PRO A 594 -0.13 17.45 16.00
C PRO A 594 0.68 16.81 17.13
N VAL A 595 1.19 15.60 16.91
CA VAL A 595 2.03 14.86 17.85
C VAL A 595 3.21 14.23 17.13
N ILE A 596 4.39 14.26 17.77
CA ILE A 596 5.60 13.62 17.29
C ILE A 596 5.76 12.32 18.06
N LEU A 597 5.73 11.20 17.33
CA LEU A 597 5.94 9.86 17.85
C LEU A 597 7.37 9.44 17.52
N MET A 598 8.26 9.52 18.50
CA MET A 598 9.66 9.14 18.34
C MET A 598 9.86 7.66 18.67
N HIS A 599 10.72 7.00 17.89
CA HIS A 599 11.20 5.66 18.21
C HIS A 599 12.24 5.68 19.34
N SER A 600 11.94 5.02 20.47
CA SER A 600 12.89 4.76 21.55
C SER A 600 12.54 3.47 22.30
N ARG A 601 13.48 2.97 23.12
CA ARG A 601 13.29 1.81 24.01
C ARG A 601 13.91 2.06 25.38
N GLY A 602 13.23 1.64 26.44
CA GLY A 602 13.68 1.85 27.81
C GLY A 602 13.61 3.31 28.26
N ASP A 603 14.48 3.69 29.17
CA ASP A 603 14.53 5.02 29.79
C ASP A 603 15.93 5.65 29.71
N SER A 604 16.11 6.81 30.36
CA SER A 604 17.39 7.54 30.36
C SER A 604 18.58 6.73 30.90
N LYS A 605 18.33 5.73 31.74
CA LYS A 605 19.36 4.90 32.37
C LYS A 605 19.63 3.62 31.58
N THR A 606 18.60 3.04 30.99
CA THR A 606 18.66 1.73 30.34
C THR A 606 18.84 1.78 28.83
N MET A 607 18.47 2.88 28.15
CA MET A 607 18.41 2.94 26.68
C MET A 607 19.72 2.55 25.99
N ASN A 608 20.88 2.74 26.62
CA ASN A 608 22.19 2.41 26.05
C ASN A 608 22.66 0.98 26.35
N SER A 609 21.82 0.14 26.95
CA SER A 609 22.16 -1.26 27.23
C SER A 609 22.34 -2.05 25.93
N ASN A 610 23.18 -3.10 25.99
CA ASN A 610 23.41 -3.97 24.83
C ASN A 610 22.12 -4.63 24.34
N GLU A 611 21.18 -4.92 25.24
CA GLU A 611 19.88 -5.51 24.93
C GLU A 611 18.99 -4.53 24.16
N LEU A 612 18.79 -3.31 24.68
CA LEU A 612 17.87 -2.35 24.06
C LEU A 612 18.42 -1.75 22.76
N THR A 613 19.74 -1.73 22.59
CA THR A 613 20.41 -1.30 21.36
C THR A 613 20.57 -2.43 20.33
N ASP A 614 20.11 -3.65 20.61
CA ASP A 614 20.16 -4.75 19.65
C ASP A 614 18.89 -4.82 18.78
N TYR A 615 19.09 -4.83 17.47
CA TYR A 615 18.06 -4.97 16.44
C TYR A 615 18.30 -6.22 15.57
N SER A 616 19.23 -7.10 15.96
CA SER A 616 19.55 -8.34 15.26
C SER A 616 18.32 -9.20 14.96
N LYS A 617 17.37 -9.28 15.89
CA LYS A 617 16.10 -9.99 15.74
C LYS A 617 15.23 -9.53 14.56
N TYR A 618 15.44 -8.30 14.08
CA TYR A 618 14.74 -7.74 12.92
C TYR A 618 15.59 -7.74 11.63
N GLY A 619 16.83 -8.26 11.68
CA GLY A 619 17.77 -8.14 10.57
C GLY A 619 18.52 -6.79 10.51
N GLY A 620 18.39 -5.95 11.54
CA GLY A 620 19.13 -4.70 11.67
C GLY A 620 18.27 -3.49 12.09
N VAL A 621 18.93 -2.35 12.34
CA VAL A 621 18.27 -1.16 12.88
C VAL A 621 17.18 -0.60 11.97
N ILE A 622 17.35 -0.65 10.64
CA ILE A 622 16.38 -0.09 9.69
C ILE A 622 15.04 -0.82 9.81
N GLU A 623 15.05 -2.15 9.65
CA GLU A 623 13.85 -2.97 9.74
C GLU A 623 13.25 -2.97 11.15
N GLY A 624 14.09 -2.95 12.19
CA GLY A 624 13.61 -2.89 13.57
C GLY A 624 12.92 -1.58 13.93
N VAL A 625 13.52 -0.43 13.57
CA VAL A 625 12.89 0.89 13.78
C VAL A 625 11.62 1.01 12.95
N LYS A 626 11.65 0.56 11.69
CA LYS A 626 10.47 0.51 10.81
C LYS A 626 9.33 -0.26 11.47
N LYS A 627 9.57 -1.50 11.87
CA LYS A 627 8.54 -2.39 12.42
C LYS A 627 7.95 -1.86 13.73
N GLU A 628 8.78 -1.29 14.59
CA GLU A 628 8.32 -0.74 15.87
C GLU A 628 7.52 0.56 15.69
N LEU A 629 7.91 1.44 14.77
CA LEU A 629 7.11 2.63 14.41
C LEU A 629 5.78 2.25 13.77
N GLU A 630 5.75 1.27 12.87
CA GLU A 630 4.51 0.75 12.28
C GLU A 630 3.53 0.27 13.37
N ASN A 631 4.03 -0.45 14.38
CA ASN A 631 3.22 -0.90 15.51
C ASN A 631 2.72 0.26 16.38
N ILE A 632 3.54 1.28 16.63
CA ILE A 632 3.13 2.50 17.36
C ILE A 632 1.98 3.19 16.62
N ILE A 633 2.09 3.36 15.30
CA ILE A 633 1.07 3.99 14.46
C ILE A 633 -0.22 3.15 14.46
N GLU A 634 -0.12 1.84 14.33
CA GLU A 634 -1.28 0.94 14.36
C GLU A 634 -2.08 1.11 15.66
N ILE A 635 -1.39 1.13 16.80
CA ILE A 635 -2.02 1.36 18.11
C ILE A 635 -2.64 2.76 18.17
N ALA A 636 -1.89 3.78 17.76
CA ALA A 636 -2.33 5.17 17.83
C ALA A 636 -3.61 5.41 17.02
N LEU A 637 -3.64 4.96 15.76
CA LEU A 637 -4.80 5.11 14.87
C LEU A 637 -5.96 4.23 15.32
N PHE A 638 -5.74 2.93 15.47
CA PHE A 638 -6.83 1.96 15.51
C PHE A 638 -7.33 1.62 16.91
N LYS A 639 -6.48 1.75 17.93
CA LYS A 639 -6.86 1.48 19.33
C LYS A 639 -7.17 2.74 20.11
N LYS A 640 -6.54 3.87 19.78
CA LYS A 640 -6.63 5.12 20.55
C LYS A 640 -7.40 6.22 19.83
N GLY A 641 -7.61 6.11 18.51
CA GLY A 641 -8.37 7.09 17.73
C GLY A 641 -7.60 8.37 17.42
N LEU A 642 -6.27 8.31 17.41
CA LEU A 642 -5.43 9.42 16.97
C LEU A 642 -5.66 9.65 15.47
N LYS A 643 -5.78 10.91 15.07
CA LYS A 643 -6.04 11.28 13.67
C LYS A 643 -4.75 11.21 12.84
N LYS A 644 -4.79 10.62 11.64
CA LYS A 644 -3.62 10.41 10.76
C LYS A 644 -2.90 11.72 10.45
N TRP A 645 -3.66 12.78 10.17
CA TRP A 645 -3.11 14.11 9.88
C TRP A 645 -2.35 14.75 11.05
N ASN A 646 -2.51 14.28 12.29
CA ASN A 646 -1.79 14.81 13.45
C ASN A 646 -0.44 14.11 13.68
N ILE A 647 -0.15 12.98 13.05
CA ILE A 647 1.06 12.20 13.37
C ILE A 647 2.27 12.70 12.57
N ILE A 648 3.37 12.93 13.29
CA ILE A 648 4.74 13.17 12.81
C ILE A 648 5.64 12.06 13.38
N LEU A 649 6.61 11.56 12.60
CA LEU A 649 7.50 10.47 13.01
C LEU A 649 8.94 10.96 13.22
N ASP A 650 9.64 10.38 14.19
CA ASP A 650 11.08 10.58 14.41
C ASP A 650 11.77 9.21 14.62
N PRO A 651 12.85 8.87 13.89
CA PRO A 651 13.58 7.62 14.08
C PRO A 651 14.35 7.54 15.41
N GLY A 652 14.39 8.63 16.19
CA GLY A 652 14.98 8.72 17.50
C GLY A 652 16.49 8.50 17.49
N LEU A 653 17.22 9.29 16.71
CA LEU A 653 18.69 9.20 16.66
C LEU A 653 19.28 9.35 18.07
N GLY A 654 20.23 8.50 18.44
CA GLY A 654 20.86 8.52 19.76
C GLY A 654 20.01 7.96 20.90
N PHE A 655 18.80 7.45 20.64
CA PHE A 655 17.97 6.76 21.63
C PHE A 655 17.93 5.27 21.33
N SER A 656 18.52 4.44 22.20
CA SER A 656 18.49 2.98 22.04
C SER A 656 19.10 2.49 20.73
N LYS A 657 20.15 3.17 20.26
CA LYS A 657 20.91 2.85 19.03
C LYS A 657 22.40 2.96 19.28
N LYS A 658 23.17 2.01 18.73
CA LYS A 658 24.64 2.10 18.75
C LYS A 658 25.11 3.26 17.86
N GLN A 659 26.34 3.72 18.04
CA GLN A 659 26.91 4.82 17.26
C GLN A 659 26.79 4.58 15.75
N ASN A 660 27.14 3.38 15.28
CA ASN A 660 27.05 3.01 13.87
C ASN A 660 25.59 2.90 13.38
N ASP A 661 24.65 2.54 14.25
CA ASP A 661 23.24 2.42 13.87
C ASP A 661 22.60 3.78 13.57
N ASN A 662 23.00 4.83 14.30
CA ASN A 662 22.60 6.21 13.98
C ASN A 662 23.04 6.63 12.57
N LEU A 663 24.28 6.28 12.19
CA LEU A 663 24.80 6.56 10.85
C LEU A 663 24.08 5.73 9.78
N LYS A 664 23.79 4.45 10.06
CA LYS A 664 23.03 3.59 9.15
C LYS A 664 21.62 4.14 8.91
N LEU A 665 20.95 4.62 9.95
CA LEU A 665 19.61 5.23 9.86
C LEU A 665 19.63 6.45 8.95
N ILE A 666 20.53 7.41 9.19
CA ILE A 666 20.67 8.59 8.32
C ILE A 666 20.99 8.18 6.88
N LYS A 667 22.02 7.33 6.68
CA LYS A 667 22.44 6.89 5.34
C LYS A 667 21.33 6.18 4.55
N ASN A 668 20.44 5.46 5.23
CA ASN A 668 19.37 4.68 4.61
C ASN A 668 17.97 5.21 4.95
N LEU A 669 17.84 6.52 5.19
CA LEU A 669 16.56 7.13 5.53
C LEU A 669 15.49 6.87 4.44
N SER A 670 15.90 6.89 3.17
CA SER A 670 15.02 6.52 2.05
C SER A 670 14.51 5.09 2.12
N LYS A 671 15.29 4.13 2.64
CA LYS A 671 14.83 2.74 2.82
C LYS A 671 13.85 2.61 3.97
N LEU A 672 14.05 3.38 5.04
CA LEU A 672 13.11 3.46 6.17
C LEU A 672 11.75 4.00 5.71
N ILE A 673 11.75 5.01 4.84
CA ILE A 673 10.53 5.73 4.42
C ILE A 673 9.86 5.11 3.18
N ASN A 674 10.59 4.84 2.09
CA ASN A 674 10.01 4.62 0.75
C ASN A 674 9.74 3.15 0.35
N ASN A 675 10.25 2.13 1.07
CA ASN A 675 10.14 0.73 0.66
C ASN A 675 8.76 0.10 0.95
N ASN A 676 7.70 0.57 0.27
CA ASN A 676 6.31 0.10 0.44
C ASN A 676 5.88 0.03 1.91
N SER A 677 6.41 0.91 2.75
CA SER A 677 6.09 0.96 4.16
C SER A 677 4.81 1.76 4.36
N ASN A 678 4.09 1.47 5.44
CA ASN A 678 3.00 2.32 5.90
C ASN A 678 3.51 3.68 6.43
N LEU A 679 4.81 3.99 6.33
CA LEU A 679 5.44 5.19 6.91
C LEU A 679 5.66 6.33 5.89
N ASN A 680 5.61 6.06 4.58
CA ASN A 680 5.81 7.07 3.52
C ASN A 680 4.79 8.22 3.59
N ASP A 681 3.62 7.95 4.14
CA ASP A 681 2.56 8.93 4.26
C ASP A 681 2.80 9.94 5.38
N TYR A 682 3.86 9.82 6.18
CA TYR A 682 4.09 10.64 7.38
C TYR A 682 5.16 11.70 7.23
N PRO A 683 4.97 12.91 7.81
CA PRO A 683 6.03 13.88 7.93
C PRO A 683 7.10 13.36 8.90
N TRP A 684 8.36 13.60 8.55
CA TRP A 684 9.50 13.12 9.31
C TRP A 684 10.27 14.26 9.96
N LEU A 685 10.55 14.07 11.25
CA LEU A 685 11.43 14.90 12.04
C LEU A 685 12.78 14.20 12.23
N ILE A 686 13.86 14.95 12.14
CA ILE A 686 15.20 14.50 12.52
C ILE A 686 15.76 15.43 13.61
N GLY A 687 15.96 14.86 14.80
CA GLY A 687 16.67 15.52 15.89
C GLY A 687 18.07 14.94 16.07
N ALA A 688 19.10 15.60 15.55
CA ALA A 688 20.49 15.16 15.69
C ALA A 688 21.39 16.15 16.46
N SER A 689 20.92 17.38 16.67
CA SER A 689 21.77 18.47 17.13
C SER A 689 22.46 18.19 18.46
N ARG A 690 23.78 18.43 18.49
CA ARG A 690 24.68 18.27 19.64
C ARG A 690 24.72 16.85 20.24
N LYS A 691 24.22 15.81 19.56
CA LYS A 691 24.19 14.44 20.11
C LYS A 691 25.59 13.83 20.26
N GLY A 692 25.73 12.93 21.24
CA GLY A 692 27.02 12.35 21.60
C GLY A 692 27.71 11.55 20.49
N PHE A 693 26.94 10.92 19.59
CA PHE A 693 27.51 10.18 18.46
C PHE A 693 28.24 11.09 17.47
N ILE A 694 27.77 12.34 17.28
CA ILE A 694 28.45 13.35 16.46
C ILE A 694 29.78 13.70 17.12
N GLY A 695 29.75 14.05 18.41
CA GLY A 695 30.95 14.38 19.18
C GLY A 695 32.02 13.30 19.14
N LYS A 696 31.63 12.02 19.20
CA LYS A 696 32.56 10.89 19.08
C LYS A 696 33.19 10.75 17.68
N ILE A 697 32.49 11.13 16.61
CA ILE A 697 33.00 11.03 15.23
C ILE A 697 33.99 12.15 14.93
N ILE A 698 33.66 13.38 15.34
CA ILE A 698 34.50 14.56 15.08
C ILE A 698 35.50 14.86 16.21
N ASN A 699 35.63 13.95 17.17
CA ASN A 699 36.45 14.11 18.38
C ASN A 699 36.19 15.42 19.15
N GLN A 700 34.91 15.79 19.31
CA GLN A 700 34.46 16.99 20.00
C GLN A 700 33.61 16.66 21.23
N ASN A 701 34.23 16.77 22.40
CA ASN A 701 33.59 16.48 23.68
C ASN A 701 32.63 17.58 24.15
N ILE A 702 32.86 18.84 23.74
CA ILE A 702 32.01 19.98 24.10
C ILE A 702 30.80 20.03 23.17
N ALA A 703 29.60 19.86 23.72
CA ALA A 703 28.35 19.81 22.94
C ALA A 703 28.11 21.08 22.10
N LEU A 704 28.42 22.26 22.65
CA LEU A 704 28.30 23.56 21.98
C LEU A 704 29.15 23.67 20.71
N ASN A 705 30.29 22.97 20.66
CA ASN A 705 31.26 23.07 19.56
C ASN A 705 31.01 22.03 18.44
N ARG A 706 29.84 21.38 18.43
CA ARG A 706 29.49 20.33 17.45
C ARG A 706 28.79 20.87 16.20
N SER A 707 28.61 22.19 16.08
CA SER A 707 27.82 22.85 15.02
C SER A 707 28.20 22.41 13.60
N PHE A 708 29.48 22.30 13.26
CA PHE A 708 29.89 21.81 11.93
C PHE A 708 29.47 20.36 11.66
N GLY A 709 29.51 19.50 12.68
CA GLY A 709 29.02 18.12 12.58
C GLY A 709 27.50 18.06 12.44
N ASP A 710 26.78 18.93 13.16
CA ASP A 710 25.34 19.09 13.04
C ASP A 710 24.96 19.54 11.61
N SER A 711 25.63 20.57 11.07
CA SER A 711 25.42 21.05 9.70
C SER A 711 25.71 19.99 8.64
N ALA A 712 26.77 19.20 8.79
CA ALA A 712 27.07 18.10 7.85
C ALA A 712 25.95 17.05 7.83
N LEU A 713 25.43 16.67 9.00
CA LEU A 713 24.32 15.72 9.10
C LEU A 713 23.01 16.31 8.56
N ASN A 714 22.69 17.55 8.94
CA ASN A 714 21.50 18.26 8.47
C ASN A 714 21.51 18.40 6.94
N SER A 715 22.67 18.73 6.34
CA SER A 715 22.83 18.79 4.89
C SER A 715 22.51 17.45 4.21
N PHE A 716 23.00 16.35 4.77
CA PHE A 716 22.66 15.00 4.28
C PHE A 716 21.16 14.73 4.38
N ALA A 717 20.54 15.06 5.51
CA ALA A 717 19.11 14.88 5.75
C ALA A 717 18.25 15.69 4.75
N VAL A 718 18.62 16.95 4.50
CA VAL A 718 17.96 17.85 3.51
C VAL A 718 18.06 17.28 2.09
N ASN A 719 19.25 16.80 1.70
CA ASN A 719 19.49 16.24 0.37
C ASN A 719 18.65 14.99 0.07
N THR A 720 18.13 14.30 1.09
CA THR A 720 17.20 13.18 0.85
C THR A 720 15.88 13.62 0.22
N GLY A 721 15.46 14.87 0.43
CA GLY A 721 14.15 15.37 0.04
C GLY A 721 12.98 14.72 0.81
N LEU A 722 13.24 14.03 1.92
CA LEU A 722 12.23 13.30 2.70
C LEU A 722 11.98 13.88 4.11
N VAL A 723 12.90 14.70 4.63
CA VAL A 723 12.80 15.25 5.98
C VAL A 723 11.99 16.54 5.98
N ASN A 724 11.00 16.64 6.86
CA ASN A 724 10.11 17.78 6.94
C ASN A 724 10.43 18.73 8.09
N ILE A 725 11.09 18.23 9.16
CA ILE A 725 11.46 19.04 10.32
C ILE A 725 12.88 18.66 10.75
N LEU A 726 13.72 19.67 11.00
CA LEU A 726 15.00 19.54 11.70
C LEU A 726 14.88 20.15 13.10
N ARG A 727 15.12 19.34 14.13
CA ARG A 727 15.12 19.80 15.53
C ARG A 727 16.54 20.17 15.97
N VAL A 728 16.77 21.46 16.24
CA VAL A 728 18.11 22.05 16.37
C VAL A 728 18.22 23.08 17.49
N HIS A 729 19.45 23.34 17.94
CA HIS A 729 19.75 24.44 18.87
C HIS A 729 20.14 25.73 18.13
N GLN A 730 20.85 25.62 17.00
CA GLN A 730 21.37 26.74 16.22
C GLN A 730 20.47 27.00 15.00
N ILE A 731 19.60 28.01 15.09
CA ILE A 731 18.56 28.29 14.07
C ILE A 731 19.17 28.79 12.77
N ARG A 732 19.95 29.88 12.87
CA ARG A 732 20.54 30.58 11.71
C ARG A 732 21.43 29.66 10.89
N GLU A 733 22.38 28.99 11.55
CA GLU A 733 23.31 28.07 10.90
C GLU A 733 22.58 26.91 10.22
N THR A 734 21.47 26.44 10.81
CA THR A 734 20.64 25.39 10.20
C THR A 734 19.89 25.91 8.98
N LYS A 735 19.33 27.12 9.02
CA LYS A 735 18.66 27.73 7.86
C LYS A 735 19.62 27.96 6.69
N ASP A 736 20.83 28.44 6.95
CA ASP A 736 21.87 28.59 5.92
C ASP A 736 22.27 27.22 5.33
N THR A 737 22.40 26.21 6.19
CA THR A 737 22.65 24.82 5.76
C THR A 737 21.53 24.32 4.85
N ILE A 738 20.26 24.50 5.24
CA ILE A 738 19.10 24.08 4.43
C ILE A 738 19.12 24.79 3.07
N LYS A 739 19.30 26.12 3.04
CA LYS A 739 19.33 26.92 1.80
C LYS A 739 20.40 26.40 0.84
N MET A 740 21.62 26.21 1.33
CA MET A 740 22.73 25.71 0.51
C MET A 740 22.48 24.27 0.03
N SER A 741 22.00 23.38 0.91
CA SER A 741 21.71 21.99 0.54
C SER A 741 20.58 21.88 -0.47
N VAL A 742 19.50 22.65 -0.32
CA VAL A 742 18.41 22.72 -1.31
C VAL A 742 18.94 23.23 -2.65
N ALA A 743 19.76 24.29 -2.65
CA ALA A 743 20.37 24.80 -3.88
C ALA A 743 21.26 23.76 -4.57
N ILE A 744 22.00 22.93 -3.83
CA ILE A 744 22.80 21.83 -4.40
C ILE A 744 21.90 20.71 -4.95
N ARG A 745 20.84 20.34 -4.23
CA ARG A 745 19.93 19.25 -4.61
C ARG A 745 19.14 19.59 -5.88
N ASP A 746 18.76 20.87 -6.03
CA ASP A 746 17.86 21.34 -7.08
C ASP A 746 18.60 21.94 -8.29
N ALA A 747 19.95 22.01 -8.25
CA ALA A 747 20.82 22.38 -9.37
C ALA A 747 21.10 21.18 -10.28
#